data_AF-A0A1J4P5A5-F1
#
_entry.id   AF-A0A1J4P5A5-F1
#
_cell.length_a   1.000
_cell.length_b   1.000
_cell.length_c   1.000
_cell.angle_alpha   90.00
_cell.angle_beta   90.00
_cell.angle_gamma   90.00
#
_symmetry.space_group_name_H-M   'P 1'
#
loop_
_entity.id
_entity.type
_entity.pdbx_description
1 polymer ?
#
loop_
_entity_poly.entity_id
_entity_poly.type
_entity_poly.pdbx_seq_one_letter_code
_entity_poly.pdbx_strand_id
1 'polypeptide(L)'
;MTSGVDVAAAAAGFERGSVADVESAAEDERGQVLARFPLDGWAELPLERYALGQSAPAGSGPTYCRMLEFLTPNLGSIKGGSAAKHIMYHHVSGEWRLAAPLRGMEPQEAWAELRGQFVRAFDAVSAGDFDALDDLEVLRFGPTLVTKTLATYFPEHFLPIYAGEHLRRFATVLGDSAQGDAPAWRSNRRLLKLVRERAEFEGWTRYEVMHFLYRHADPRPRQRTIWKIAPGERGRLWEECRTDGVIRVGWEQVGDLGLYQSDTDLKQALDTHWPAKSGGSLTLARRLLAFRDLEEGDRIVANRGVDEVLATGTVSGNYRFDADREEFQHTVPVEWDVSHAQRLPDPRPWRSTFSKVDPAFFAKLTSYRADTETGAGAGAGAGAESNRGPESTPVALPEDVQTVLDALRRKGQVILHGPPGTGKTRLALAAALALDGRAESLDGDADQRAKAQAEMLHGDRVHMVTFHPSYGYEDFVEGFKPDLTAEGPGLTLELTDGLFHDLCTRAAAHPGQDFLLVVDEINRGDLPRIFGELITLLERDKRNLPVALPVSKRRFAVPPNVHIIGTMNTADRSISHLDAAIRRRFAFLSVGPDPDAVSGTVGPLDLAAFFDALNTRITRHLDADHQIGHAYLLRDGVPIDTEEDLAAAFHHEVIPLLEDYCLGRAELLHRILGGLVDADSGRPLLMSPQDLADALATEFTSGVTGPDA
;
A
#
# COMPACT_ATOMS: atom_id res chain seq x y z
N MET A 1 13.50 4.79 -22.36
CA MET A 1 13.23 5.83 -23.38
C MET A 1 12.23 6.78 -22.76
N THR A 2 12.65 8.00 -22.44
CA THR A 2 11.79 9.04 -21.86
C THR A 2 10.76 9.47 -22.90
N SER A 3 9.47 9.28 -22.61
CA SER A 3 8.41 10.03 -23.27
C SER A 3 8.58 11.51 -22.86
N GLY A 4 9.42 12.24 -23.59
CA GLY A 4 9.61 13.66 -23.40
C GLY A 4 8.34 14.37 -23.83
N VAL A 5 7.67 15.05 -22.90
CA VAL A 5 6.58 15.97 -23.23
C VAL A 5 7.17 17.08 -24.10
N ASP A 6 6.65 17.25 -25.31
CA ASP A 6 6.96 18.41 -26.13
C ASP A 6 6.22 19.62 -25.53
N VAL A 7 6.93 20.36 -24.67
CA VAL A 7 6.38 21.49 -23.91
C VAL A 7 5.84 22.57 -24.85
N ALA A 8 6.49 22.81 -25.99
CA ALA A 8 6.06 23.84 -26.93
C ALA A 8 4.75 23.45 -27.62
N ALA A 9 4.65 22.21 -28.11
CA ALA A 9 3.42 21.71 -28.72
C ALA A 9 2.26 21.63 -27.72
N ALA A 10 2.54 21.16 -26.49
CA ALA A 10 1.53 21.06 -25.44
C ALA A 10 1.03 22.44 -24.97
N ALA A 11 1.93 23.42 -24.81
CA ALA A 11 1.56 24.77 -24.37
C ALA A 11 0.69 25.49 -25.41
N ALA A 12 0.98 25.31 -26.71
CA ALA A 12 0.19 25.87 -27.79
C ALA A 12 -1.27 25.34 -27.83
N GLY A 13 -1.48 24.10 -27.36
CA GLY A 13 -2.80 23.46 -27.31
C GLY A 13 -3.52 23.59 -25.96
N PHE A 14 -2.97 24.31 -24.99
CA PHE A 14 -3.56 24.42 -23.66
C PHE A 14 -4.63 25.53 -23.62
N GLU A 15 -5.87 25.15 -23.30
CA GLU A 15 -6.99 26.06 -23.14
C GLU A 15 -6.90 26.84 -21.82
N ARG A 16 -6.13 27.93 -21.83
CA ARG A 16 -5.88 28.80 -20.67
C ARG A 16 -7.14 29.23 -19.91
N GLY A 17 -8.21 29.56 -20.63
CA GLY A 17 -9.50 29.96 -20.05
C GLY A 17 -10.17 28.88 -19.19
N SER A 18 -9.79 27.61 -19.32
CA SER A 18 -10.35 26.51 -18.52
C SER A 18 -9.95 26.56 -17.04
N VAL A 19 -9.05 27.47 -16.64
CA VAL A 19 -8.51 27.57 -15.27
C VAL A 19 -9.04 28.82 -14.54
N ALA A 20 -9.78 29.70 -15.22
CA ALA A 20 -10.21 30.99 -14.67
C ALA A 20 -11.04 30.87 -13.38
N ASP A 21 -11.98 29.92 -13.34
CA ASP A 21 -12.84 29.71 -12.16
C ASP A 21 -12.02 29.20 -10.96
N VAL A 22 -11.05 28.31 -11.21
CA VAL A 22 -10.15 27.77 -10.19
C VAL A 22 -9.21 28.85 -9.66
N GLU A 23 -8.68 29.71 -10.53
CA GLU A 23 -7.84 30.85 -10.14
C GLU A 23 -8.63 31.86 -9.30
N SER A 24 -9.87 32.17 -9.66
CA SER A 24 -10.74 33.02 -8.84
C SER A 24 -10.98 32.41 -7.46
N ALA A 25 -11.33 31.12 -7.39
CA ALA A 25 -11.53 30.41 -6.13
C ALA A 25 -10.24 30.36 -5.29
N ALA A 26 -9.08 30.22 -5.92
CA ALA A 26 -7.79 30.22 -5.25
C ALA A 26 -7.47 31.59 -4.62
N GLU A 27 -7.74 32.70 -5.32
CA GLU A 27 -7.54 34.03 -4.75
C GLU A 27 -8.53 34.33 -3.61
N ASP A 28 -9.77 33.83 -3.70
CA ASP A 28 -10.74 33.91 -2.60
C ASP A 28 -10.25 33.12 -1.36
N GLU A 29 -9.77 31.88 -1.56
CA GLU A 29 -9.17 31.06 -0.50
C GLU A 29 -7.96 31.75 0.14
N ARG A 30 -7.08 32.34 -0.67
CA ARG A 30 -5.94 33.14 -0.17
C ARG A 30 -6.42 34.33 0.63
N GLY A 31 -7.40 35.08 0.13
CA GLY A 31 -8.00 36.20 0.85
C GLY A 31 -8.53 35.79 2.23
N GLN A 32 -9.17 34.63 2.33
CA GLN A 32 -9.63 34.08 3.60
C GLN A 32 -8.46 33.74 4.55
N VAL A 33 -7.37 33.17 4.05
CA VAL A 33 -6.18 32.88 4.88
C VAL A 33 -5.60 34.19 5.42
N LEU A 34 -5.38 35.19 4.55
CA LEU A 34 -4.77 36.46 4.91
C LEU A 34 -5.63 37.29 5.88
N ALA A 35 -6.95 37.27 5.70
CA ALA A 35 -7.87 37.97 6.62
C ALA A 35 -7.83 37.37 8.04
N ARG A 36 -7.57 36.06 8.13
CA ARG A 36 -7.65 35.30 9.38
C ARG A 36 -6.32 35.17 10.10
N PHE A 37 -5.24 35.13 9.33
CA PHE A 37 -3.86 35.02 9.76
C PHE A 37 -3.05 36.09 9.04
N PRO A 38 -3.21 37.38 9.39
CA PRO A 38 -2.47 38.44 8.72
C PRO A 38 -0.97 38.31 9.02
N LEU A 39 -0.12 38.73 8.08
CA LEU A 39 1.33 38.51 8.15
C LEU A 39 1.95 39.14 9.41
N ASP A 40 1.51 40.33 9.79
CA ASP A 40 1.93 41.06 11.00
C ASP A 40 1.44 40.41 12.30
N GLY A 41 0.36 39.61 12.25
CA GLY A 41 -0.17 38.85 13.38
C GLY A 41 0.61 37.58 13.73
N TRP A 42 1.57 37.15 12.90
CA TRP A 42 2.29 35.89 13.13
C TRP A 42 3.17 35.89 14.38
N ALA A 43 3.76 37.03 14.73
CA ALA A 43 4.62 37.14 15.91
C ALA A 43 3.88 36.82 17.22
N GLU A 44 2.56 37.02 17.23
CA GLU A 44 1.69 36.83 18.40
C GLU A 44 0.72 35.64 18.22
N LEU A 45 0.79 34.90 17.12
CA LEU A 45 -0.12 33.80 16.83
C LEU A 45 -0.05 32.74 17.94
N PRO A 46 -1.17 32.39 18.60
CA PRO A 46 -1.19 31.39 19.65
C PRO A 46 -1.18 29.96 19.08
N LEU A 47 -0.65 29.01 19.85
CA LEU A 47 -0.45 27.61 19.44
C LEU A 47 -1.76 26.93 19.01
N GLU A 48 -2.83 27.20 19.74
CA GLU A 48 -4.17 26.64 19.53
C GLU A 48 -4.80 27.12 18.22
N ARG A 49 -4.30 28.23 17.66
CA ARG A 49 -4.70 28.73 16.33
C ARG A 49 -3.78 28.28 15.22
N TYR A 50 -2.60 27.72 15.52
CA TYR A 50 -1.68 27.18 14.54
C TYR A 50 -1.91 25.68 14.30
N ALA A 51 -1.82 24.88 15.36
CA ALA A 51 -1.56 23.45 15.25
C ALA A 51 -2.75 22.65 14.73
N LEU A 52 -2.44 21.50 14.14
CA LEU A 52 -3.41 20.49 13.75
C LEU A 52 -3.80 19.64 14.98
N GLY A 53 -5.06 19.18 15.06
CA GLY A 53 -5.55 18.34 16.17
C GLY A 53 -5.96 19.09 17.45
N GLN A 54 -6.08 20.42 17.37
CA GLN A 54 -6.66 21.27 18.41
C GLN A 54 -8.07 21.72 18.00
N SER A 55 -9.01 21.68 18.95
CA SER A 55 -10.28 22.41 18.81
C SER A 55 -9.97 23.89 19.02
N ALA A 56 -9.97 24.66 17.94
CA ALA A 56 -9.78 26.09 18.04
C ALA A 56 -10.83 26.68 19.01
N PRO A 57 -10.49 27.69 19.85
CA PRO A 57 -11.42 28.28 20.80
C PRO A 57 -12.77 28.61 20.15
N ALA A 58 -13.89 28.41 20.85
CA ALA A 58 -15.22 28.62 20.30
C ALA A 58 -15.34 29.99 19.62
N GLY A 59 -15.78 30.01 18.36
CA GLY A 59 -15.88 31.24 17.55
C GLY A 59 -14.59 31.70 16.85
N SER A 60 -13.45 31.04 17.09
CA SER A 60 -12.20 31.41 16.43
C SER A 60 -12.10 30.85 15.00
N GLY A 61 -12.71 29.70 14.68
CA GLY A 61 -12.72 29.01 13.35
C GLY A 61 -11.53 28.04 13.14
N PRO A 62 -11.23 27.54 11.92
CA PRO A 62 -10.15 26.55 11.70
C PRO A 62 -8.73 27.04 12.04
N THR A 63 -7.87 26.14 12.53
CA THR A 63 -6.44 26.43 12.76
C THR A 63 -5.68 26.62 11.45
N TYR A 64 -4.50 27.25 11.52
CA TYR A 64 -3.69 27.57 10.33
C TYR A 64 -3.31 26.31 9.54
N CYS A 65 -2.80 25.27 10.20
CA CYS A 65 -2.46 24.00 9.57
C CYS A 65 -3.67 23.34 8.90
N ARG A 66 -4.84 23.34 9.58
CA ARG A 66 -6.09 22.81 9.03
C ARG A 66 -6.53 23.59 7.78
N MET A 67 -6.41 24.92 7.82
CA MET A 67 -6.81 25.78 6.71
C MET A 67 -5.92 25.54 5.48
N LEU A 68 -4.60 25.45 5.67
CA LEU A 68 -3.68 25.18 4.57
C LEU A 68 -3.78 23.76 4.01
N GLU A 69 -4.10 22.76 4.82
CA GLU A 69 -4.19 21.39 4.32
C GLU A 69 -5.54 21.06 3.68
N PHE A 70 -6.64 21.43 4.32
CA PHE A 70 -7.97 20.90 3.95
C PHE A 70 -8.91 21.93 3.33
N LEU A 71 -8.78 23.21 3.72
CA LEU A 71 -9.74 24.25 3.37
C LEU A 71 -9.26 25.21 2.28
N THR A 72 -8.09 24.94 1.69
CA THR A 72 -7.55 25.70 0.56
C THR A 72 -7.09 24.78 -0.59
N PRO A 73 -7.99 23.95 -1.15
CA PRO A 73 -7.65 23.01 -2.22
C PRO A 73 -7.17 23.72 -3.50
N ASN A 74 -7.70 24.91 -3.82
CA ASN A 74 -7.37 25.64 -5.05
C ASN A 74 -6.02 26.39 -4.94
N LEU A 75 -5.49 26.58 -3.71
CA LEU A 75 -4.12 27.05 -3.49
C LEU A 75 -3.01 26.01 -3.73
N GLY A 76 -3.34 24.88 -4.35
CA GLY A 76 -2.43 23.75 -4.52
C GLY A 76 -2.49 22.82 -3.30
N SER A 77 -2.68 21.54 -3.57
CA SER A 77 -2.85 20.53 -2.51
C SER A 77 -1.55 20.24 -1.78
N ILE A 78 -1.64 20.12 -0.45
CA ILE A 78 -0.64 19.48 0.42
C ILE A 78 -1.23 18.26 1.14
N LYS A 79 -2.39 17.76 0.68
CA LYS A 79 -3.05 16.56 1.21
C LYS A 79 -2.20 15.32 0.92
N GLY A 80 -2.36 14.29 1.76
CA GLY A 80 -1.56 13.06 1.69
C GLY A 80 -0.21 13.17 2.42
N GLY A 81 0.37 12.03 2.77
CA GLY A 81 1.59 11.95 3.59
C GLY A 81 1.33 12.09 5.10
N SER A 82 2.39 11.99 5.90
CA SER A 82 2.30 12.00 7.37
C SER A 82 1.93 13.37 7.95
N ALA A 83 1.18 13.38 9.06
CA ALA A 83 0.92 14.57 9.88
C ALA A 83 2.20 15.27 10.37
N ALA A 84 3.34 14.57 10.36
CA ALA A 84 4.66 15.10 10.68
C ALA A 84 5.06 16.35 9.86
N LYS A 85 4.49 16.54 8.66
CA LYS A 85 4.72 17.74 7.82
C LYS A 85 4.30 19.07 8.47
N HIS A 86 3.48 19.02 9.53
CA HIS A 86 3.07 20.20 10.29
C HIS A 86 4.11 20.67 11.31
N ILE A 87 5.22 19.92 11.44
CA ILE A 87 6.36 20.16 12.34
C ILE A 87 5.98 19.94 13.82
N MET A 88 4.80 20.41 14.23
CA MET A 88 4.19 20.18 15.52
C MET A 88 2.68 20.04 15.34
N TYR A 89 2.11 18.99 15.95
CA TYR A 89 0.66 18.76 15.96
C TYR A 89 0.24 18.08 17.26
N HIS A 90 -1.03 18.25 17.62
CA HIS A 90 -1.63 17.61 18.77
C HIS A 90 -2.27 16.30 18.31
N HIS A 91 -1.78 15.18 18.84
CA HIS A 91 -2.27 13.86 18.49
C HIS A 91 -3.58 13.56 19.22
N VAL A 92 -4.41 12.69 18.64
CA VAL A 92 -5.71 12.31 19.22
C VAL A 92 -5.57 11.60 20.58
N SER A 93 -4.39 11.05 20.89
CA SER A 93 -4.07 10.52 22.23
C SER A 93 -3.87 11.59 23.31
N GLY A 94 -3.95 12.88 22.97
CA GLY A 94 -3.68 13.99 23.87
C GLY A 94 -2.21 14.39 23.99
N GLU A 95 -1.32 13.77 23.21
CA GLU A 95 0.11 14.06 23.22
C GLU A 95 0.53 15.04 22.12
N TRP A 96 1.51 15.89 22.41
CA TRP A 96 2.16 16.72 21.40
C TRP A 96 3.21 15.92 20.63
N ARG A 97 3.08 15.89 19.30
CA ARG A 97 4.06 15.29 18.39
C ARG A 97 4.93 16.40 17.81
N LEU A 98 6.22 16.32 18.11
CA LEU A 98 7.21 17.34 17.77
C LEU A 98 8.27 16.81 16.80
N ALA A 99 8.65 17.63 15.81
CA ALA A 99 9.78 17.39 14.93
C ALA A 99 11.09 17.22 15.73
N ALA A 100 12.07 16.51 15.17
CA ALA A 100 13.29 16.12 15.88
C ALA A 100 14.01 17.26 16.64
N PRO A 101 14.17 18.48 16.07
CA PRO A 101 14.84 19.59 16.77
C PRO A 101 14.05 20.17 17.93
N LEU A 102 12.74 19.89 17.99
CA LEU A 102 11.82 20.39 19.03
C LEU A 102 11.52 19.32 20.10
N ARG A 103 12.02 18.09 19.94
CA ARG A 103 11.72 17.00 20.89
C ARG A 103 12.28 17.31 22.28
N GLY A 104 11.46 17.05 23.30
CA GLY A 104 11.82 17.29 24.70
C GLY A 104 11.59 18.73 25.18
N MET A 105 11.15 19.63 24.30
CA MET A 105 10.67 20.96 24.69
C MET A 105 9.20 20.89 25.12
N GLU A 106 8.80 21.79 26.02
CA GLU A 106 7.38 21.99 26.32
C GLU A 106 6.65 22.57 25.09
N PRO A 107 5.37 22.24 24.83
CA PRO A 107 4.68 22.60 23.60
C PRO A 107 4.68 24.09 23.28
N GLN A 108 4.51 24.95 24.29
CA GLN A 108 4.52 26.41 24.13
C GLN A 108 5.92 26.94 23.80
N GLU A 109 6.98 26.32 24.31
CA GLU A 109 8.37 26.67 23.99
C GLU A 109 8.72 26.21 22.57
N ALA A 110 8.35 24.97 22.22
CA ALA A 110 8.47 24.44 20.87
C ALA A 110 7.74 25.31 19.84
N TRP A 111 6.55 25.81 20.21
CA TRP A 111 5.81 26.77 19.39
C TRP A 111 6.54 28.09 19.23
N ALA A 112 7.08 28.66 20.30
CA ALA A 112 7.79 29.94 20.25
C ALA A 112 8.99 29.87 19.29
N GLU A 113 9.75 28.76 19.31
CA GLU A 113 10.86 28.54 18.39
C GLU A 113 10.38 28.38 16.93
N LEU A 114 9.39 27.51 16.69
CA LEU A 114 8.83 27.29 15.36
C LEU A 114 8.25 28.59 14.76
N ARG A 115 7.44 29.31 15.52
CA ARG A 115 6.84 30.59 15.13
C ARG A 115 7.91 31.63 14.84
N GLY A 116 8.97 31.69 15.65
CA GLY A 116 10.12 32.57 15.42
C GLY A 116 10.80 32.30 14.09
N GLN A 117 10.93 31.04 13.69
CA GLN A 117 11.48 30.69 12.37
C GLN A 117 10.55 31.07 11.22
N PHE A 118 9.23 30.92 11.35
CA PHE A 118 8.29 31.41 10.34
C PHE A 118 8.39 32.93 10.14
N VAL A 119 8.45 33.71 11.23
CA VAL A 119 8.62 35.17 11.15
C VAL A 119 9.93 35.53 10.44
N ARG A 120 11.05 34.90 10.82
CA ARG A 120 12.34 35.10 10.13
C ARG A 120 12.27 34.72 8.64
N ALA A 121 11.53 33.67 8.29
CA ALA A 121 11.32 33.27 6.91
C ALA A 121 10.54 34.32 6.11
N PHE A 122 9.52 34.94 6.72
CA PHE A 122 8.76 36.02 6.09
C PHE A 122 9.59 37.27 5.87
N ASP A 123 10.41 37.66 6.85
CA ASP A 123 11.34 38.78 6.73
C ASP A 123 12.36 38.53 5.62
N ALA A 124 12.93 37.32 5.58
CA ALA A 124 13.88 36.90 4.56
C ALA A 124 13.28 36.95 3.14
N VAL A 125 12.08 36.40 2.94
CA VAL A 125 11.40 36.46 1.63
C VAL A 125 11.02 37.90 1.26
N SER A 126 10.55 38.70 2.21
CA SER A 126 10.23 40.12 1.97
C SER A 126 11.47 40.93 1.55
N ALA A 127 12.64 40.57 2.09
CA ALA A 127 13.92 41.18 1.73
C ALA A 127 14.54 40.60 0.44
N GLY A 128 13.96 39.54 -0.14
CA GLY A 128 14.51 38.81 -1.27
C GLY A 128 15.73 37.94 -0.94
N ASP A 129 16.01 37.70 0.35
CA ASP A 129 17.09 36.86 0.84
C ASP A 129 16.62 35.42 1.03
N PHE A 130 16.51 34.69 -0.07
CA PHE A 130 15.98 33.33 -0.04
C PHE A 130 16.98 32.27 0.44
N ASP A 131 18.27 32.60 0.48
CA ASP A 131 19.30 31.67 0.96
C ASP A 131 19.23 31.54 2.49
N ALA A 132 18.84 32.62 3.20
CA ALA A 132 18.59 32.58 4.64
C ALA A 132 17.52 31.56 5.08
N LEU A 133 16.63 31.13 4.17
CA LEU A 133 15.64 30.09 4.46
C LEU A 133 16.29 28.73 4.76
N ASP A 134 17.47 28.47 4.21
CA ASP A 134 18.18 27.21 4.41
C ASP A 134 18.74 27.08 5.83
N ASP A 135 18.99 28.18 6.51
CA ASP A 135 19.53 28.18 7.88
C ASP A 135 18.43 27.96 8.94
N LEU A 136 17.17 27.92 8.53
CA LEU A 136 16.00 27.69 9.40
C LEU A 136 15.76 26.18 9.59
N GLU A 137 16.54 25.57 10.49
CA GLU A 137 16.60 24.12 10.71
C GLU A 137 15.22 23.47 11.00
N VAL A 138 14.37 24.12 11.79
CA VAL A 138 13.07 23.55 12.20
C VAL A 138 12.12 23.48 11.00
N LEU A 139 12.14 24.49 10.12
CA LEU A 139 11.27 24.54 8.94
C LEU A 139 11.57 23.41 7.94
N ARG A 140 12.78 22.83 7.96
CA ARG A 140 13.16 21.69 7.10
C ARG A 140 12.37 20.42 7.38
N PHE A 141 11.71 20.32 8.54
CA PHE A 141 10.87 19.17 8.90
C PHE A 141 9.44 19.27 8.34
N GLY A 142 9.04 20.43 7.80
CA GLY A 142 7.73 20.64 7.18
C GLY A 142 7.81 21.32 5.81
N PRO A 143 8.63 20.83 4.86
CA PRO A 143 8.97 21.59 3.66
C PRO A 143 7.77 21.92 2.77
N THR A 144 6.77 21.04 2.72
CA THR A 144 5.53 21.26 1.96
C THR A 144 4.65 22.36 2.58
N LEU A 145 4.39 22.28 3.89
CA LEU A 145 3.61 23.29 4.62
C LEU A 145 4.30 24.66 4.57
N VAL A 146 5.62 24.69 4.78
CA VAL A 146 6.41 25.92 4.75
C VAL A 146 6.35 26.55 3.37
N THR A 147 6.55 25.76 2.30
CA THR A 147 6.49 26.30 0.93
C THR A 147 5.10 26.82 0.58
N LYS A 148 4.02 26.12 0.96
CA LYS A 148 2.65 26.62 0.75
C LYS A 148 2.37 27.88 1.55
N THR A 149 2.87 27.95 2.78
CA THR A 149 2.79 29.15 3.63
C THR A 149 3.46 30.33 2.94
N LEU A 150 4.70 30.18 2.50
CA LEU A 150 5.42 31.24 1.78
C LEU A 150 4.71 31.62 0.47
N ALA A 151 4.20 30.66 -0.30
CA ALA A 151 3.44 30.93 -1.53
C ALA A 151 2.09 31.64 -1.30
N THR A 152 1.51 31.48 -0.11
CA THR A 152 0.25 32.13 0.26
C THR A 152 0.47 33.63 0.55
N TYR A 153 1.50 33.97 1.31
CA TYR A 153 1.84 35.36 1.66
C TYR A 153 2.63 36.07 0.56
N PHE A 154 3.49 35.37 -0.18
CA PHE A 154 4.40 35.89 -1.20
C PHE A 154 4.15 35.21 -2.57
N PRO A 155 2.95 35.40 -3.14
CA PRO A 155 2.48 34.69 -4.32
C PRO A 155 3.36 34.83 -5.57
N GLU A 156 4.07 35.94 -5.69
CA GLU A 156 4.97 36.29 -6.79
C GLU A 156 6.31 35.53 -6.78
N HIS A 157 6.63 34.87 -5.68
CA HIS A 157 7.90 34.17 -5.48
C HIS A 157 7.81 32.65 -5.60
N PHE A 158 6.59 32.09 -5.68
CA PHE A 158 6.37 30.64 -5.67
C PHE A 158 5.26 30.21 -6.64
N LEU A 159 5.40 29.00 -7.19
CA LEU A 159 4.32 28.30 -7.88
C LEU A 159 3.43 27.55 -6.86
N PRO A 160 2.14 27.33 -7.12
CA PRO A 160 1.25 26.56 -6.24
C PRO A 160 1.50 25.03 -6.30
N ILE A 161 2.78 24.61 -6.19
CA ILE A 161 3.25 23.23 -6.29
C ILE A 161 4.23 22.97 -5.15
N TYR A 162 3.92 22.06 -4.23
CA TYR A 162 4.67 21.96 -2.97
C TYR A 162 5.35 20.62 -2.74
N ALA A 163 4.86 19.54 -3.37
CA ALA A 163 5.46 18.23 -3.26
C ALA A 163 6.85 18.21 -3.91
N GLY A 164 7.87 17.83 -3.13
CA GLY A 164 9.25 17.81 -3.59
C GLY A 164 9.44 16.99 -4.86
N GLU A 165 8.89 15.77 -4.91
CA GLU A 165 8.94 14.88 -6.08
C GLU A 165 8.33 15.51 -7.33
N HIS A 166 7.19 16.20 -7.19
CA HIS A 166 6.52 16.85 -8.31
C HIS A 166 7.36 18.01 -8.86
N LEU A 167 7.93 18.81 -7.97
CA LEU A 167 8.84 19.89 -8.32
C LEU A 167 10.04 19.36 -9.13
N ARG A 168 10.64 18.23 -8.73
CA ARG A 168 11.76 17.64 -9.49
C ARG A 168 11.33 17.16 -10.86
N ARG A 169 10.19 16.44 -10.91
CA ARG A 169 9.65 15.92 -12.16
C ARG A 169 9.39 17.05 -13.15
N PHE A 170 8.72 18.11 -12.71
CA PHE A 170 8.42 19.25 -13.56
C PHE A 170 9.67 20.01 -13.99
N ALA A 171 10.66 20.17 -13.10
CA ALA A 171 11.94 20.75 -13.47
C ALA A 171 12.67 19.93 -14.55
N THR A 172 12.67 18.59 -14.44
CA THR A 172 13.21 17.69 -15.47
C THR A 172 12.47 17.83 -16.80
N VAL A 173 11.14 17.95 -16.76
CA VAL A 173 10.32 18.19 -17.97
C VAL A 173 10.70 19.52 -18.63
N LEU A 174 11.03 20.53 -17.83
CA LEU A 174 11.51 21.82 -18.31
C LEU A 174 13.02 21.86 -18.60
N GLY A 175 13.71 20.71 -18.63
CA GLY A 175 15.10 20.59 -19.10
C GLY A 175 16.18 20.68 -18.01
N ASP A 176 15.83 20.61 -16.72
CA ASP A 176 16.81 20.57 -15.62
C ASP A 176 17.38 19.15 -15.45
N SER A 177 18.71 19.03 -15.32
CA SER A 177 19.42 17.75 -15.48
C SER A 177 20.00 17.13 -14.20
N ALA A 178 19.90 17.78 -13.04
CA ALA A 178 20.34 17.20 -11.76
C ALA A 178 19.66 17.86 -10.57
N GLN A 179 19.06 17.06 -9.67
CA GLN A 179 18.60 17.55 -8.37
C GLN A 179 19.17 16.70 -7.24
N GLY A 180 19.89 17.36 -6.33
CA GLY A 180 20.15 16.84 -5.00
C GLY A 180 18.91 16.96 -4.10
N ASP A 181 18.99 16.47 -2.87
CA ASP A 181 17.92 16.57 -1.89
C ASP A 181 17.80 18.01 -1.36
N ALA A 182 17.12 18.87 -2.11
CA ALA A 182 16.87 20.27 -1.76
C ALA A 182 15.47 20.44 -1.14
N PRO A 183 15.31 21.33 -0.14
CA PRO A 183 13.99 21.66 0.41
C PRO A 183 13.01 22.13 -0.66
N ALA A 184 11.71 21.89 -0.43
CA ALA A 184 10.66 22.17 -1.40
C ALA A 184 10.63 23.64 -1.88
N TRP A 185 10.91 24.61 -1.00
CA TRP A 185 10.96 26.04 -1.38
C TRP A 185 12.06 26.36 -2.39
N ARG A 186 13.25 25.74 -2.24
CA ARG A 186 14.35 25.91 -3.20
C ARG A 186 14.00 25.30 -4.55
N SER A 187 13.46 24.07 -4.53
CA SER A 187 13.01 23.36 -5.73
C SER A 187 11.88 24.11 -6.45
N ASN A 188 10.95 24.72 -5.70
CA ASN A 188 9.87 25.54 -6.23
C ASN A 188 10.39 26.81 -6.92
N ARG A 189 11.29 27.56 -6.27
CA ARG A 189 11.89 28.76 -6.87
C ARG A 189 12.72 28.44 -8.11
N ARG A 190 13.44 27.30 -8.10
CA ARG A 190 14.15 26.81 -9.29
C ARG A 190 13.18 26.53 -10.43
N LEU A 191 12.07 25.85 -10.16
CA LEU A 191 11.03 25.60 -11.16
C LEU A 191 10.43 26.91 -11.69
N LEU A 192 10.11 27.87 -10.82
CA LEU A 192 9.61 29.18 -11.21
C LEU A 192 10.60 29.92 -12.12
N LYS A 193 11.91 29.84 -11.83
CA LYS A 193 12.97 30.40 -12.70
C LYS A 193 12.94 29.76 -14.09
N LEU A 194 12.85 28.42 -14.17
CA LEU A 194 12.77 27.71 -15.45
C LEU A 194 11.51 28.06 -16.24
N VAL A 195 10.38 28.27 -15.56
CA VAL A 195 9.13 28.74 -16.18
C VAL A 195 9.30 30.14 -16.76
N ARG A 196 9.92 31.06 -16.01
CA ARG A 196 10.16 32.46 -16.46
C ARG A 196 11.17 32.60 -17.59
N GLU A 197 12.10 31.65 -17.72
CA GLU A 197 13.10 31.64 -18.80
C GLU A 197 12.52 31.12 -20.14
N ARG A 198 11.26 30.64 -20.14
CA ARG A 198 10.60 30.03 -21.30
C ARG A 198 9.56 30.97 -21.91
N ALA A 199 9.67 31.21 -23.21
CA ALA A 199 8.74 32.06 -23.96
C ALA A 199 7.33 31.48 -24.03
N GLU A 200 7.20 30.15 -23.92
CA GLU A 200 5.92 29.43 -24.00
C GLU A 200 4.97 29.79 -22.84
N PHE A 201 5.50 30.21 -21.70
CA PHE A 201 4.73 30.61 -20.52
C PHE A 201 4.64 32.14 -20.35
N GLU A 202 5.00 32.92 -21.38
CA GLU A 202 4.93 34.37 -21.30
C GLU A 202 3.48 34.83 -21.10
N GLY A 203 3.25 35.61 -20.05
CA GLY A 203 1.91 36.10 -19.67
C GLY A 203 1.00 35.05 -19.05
N TRP A 204 1.50 33.86 -18.70
CA TRP A 204 0.74 32.86 -17.98
C TRP A 204 0.67 33.16 -16.48
N THR A 205 -0.47 32.88 -15.87
CA THR A 205 -0.63 32.90 -14.42
C THR A 205 0.02 31.65 -13.81
N ARG A 206 0.36 31.73 -12.52
CA ARG A 206 0.93 30.61 -11.77
C ARG A 206 0.00 29.40 -11.70
N TYR A 207 -1.32 29.63 -11.75
CA TYR A 207 -2.33 28.58 -11.76
C TYR A 207 -2.42 27.91 -13.13
N GLU A 208 -2.38 28.68 -14.22
CA GLU A 208 -2.28 28.13 -15.58
C GLU A 208 -1.05 27.22 -15.73
N VAL A 209 0.11 27.67 -15.24
CA VAL A 209 1.36 26.88 -15.25
C VAL A 209 1.21 25.60 -14.43
N MET A 210 0.66 25.67 -13.23
CA MET A 210 0.41 24.50 -12.38
C MET A 210 -0.46 23.47 -13.10
N HIS A 211 -1.63 23.88 -13.60
CA HIS A 211 -2.56 22.98 -14.27
C HIS A 211 -1.97 22.37 -15.53
N PHE A 212 -1.21 23.14 -16.31
CA PHE A 212 -0.50 22.63 -17.47
C PHE A 212 0.50 21.53 -17.12
N LEU A 213 1.33 21.76 -16.09
CA LEU A 213 2.34 20.79 -15.65
C LEU A 213 1.71 19.51 -15.14
N TYR A 214 0.67 19.59 -14.31
CA TYR A 214 -0.07 18.41 -13.86
C TYR A 214 -0.78 17.70 -15.01
N ARG A 215 -1.41 18.42 -15.95
CA ARG A 215 -2.10 17.79 -17.08
C ARG A 215 -1.18 16.98 -17.99
N HIS A 216 0.05 17.44 -18.21
CA HIS A 216 0.95 16.83 -19.19
C HIS A 216 2.07 15.98 -18.58
N ALA A 217 2.41 16.20 -17.31
CA ALA A 217 3.57 15.59 -16.70
C ALA A 217 3.36 15.11 -15.26
N ASP A 218 2.10 14.86 -14.85
CA ASP A 218 1.79 14.36 -13.50
C ASP A 218 2.70 13.17 -13.11
N PRO A 219 3.49 13.28 -12.03
CA PRO A 219 4.30 12.17 -11.52
C PRO A 219 3.46 11.07 -10.87
N ARG A 220 2.20 11.35 -10.51
CA ARG A 220 1.33 10.36 -9.86
C ARG A 220 1.05 9.21 -10.82
N PRO A 221 1.15 7.93 -10.38
CA PRO A 221 0.93 6.78 -11.24
C PRO A 221 -0.47 6.85 -11.89
N ARG A 222 -0.53 6.83 -13.24
CA ARG A 222 -1.76 7.01 -14.04
C ARG A 222 -2.84 5.93 -13.85
N GLN A 223 -2.66 4.94 -12.97
CA GLN A 223 -3.76 4.05 -12.60
C GLN A 223 -4.68 4.78 -11.62
N ARG A 224 -5.61 5.57 -12.16
CA ARG A 224 -6.71 6.14 -11.38
C ARG A 224 -7.46 4.98 -10.73
N THR A 225 -7.59 5.03 -9.40
CA THR A 225 -8.21 3.94 -8.66
C THR A 225 -9.70 3.93 -8.98
N ILE A 226 -10.23 2.77 -9.37
CA ILE A 226 -11.66 2.63 -9.63
C ILE A 226 -12.31 2.18 -8.34
N TRP A 227 -13.39 2.82 -7.95
CA TRP A 227 -14.14 2.51 -6.73
C TRP A 227 -15.56 2.06 -7.05
N LYS A 228 -16.12 1.21 -6.21
CA LYS A 228 -17.51 0.75 -6.27
C LYS A 228 -18.28 1.39 -5.13
N ILE A 229 -19.53 1.78 -5.40
CA ILE A 229 -20.46 2.30 -4.41
C ILE A 229 -21.86 1.65 -4.50
N ALA A 230 -22.41 1.26 -3.34
CA ALA A 230 -23.80 0.85 -3.21
C ALA A 230 -24.68 2.05 -2.77
N PRO A 231 -25.61 2.57 -3.60
CA PRO A 231 -26.43 3.73 -3.27
C PRO A 231 -27.57 3.34 -2.32
N GLY A 232 -27.23 3.18 -1.04
CA GLY A 232 -28.15 2.72 0.01
C GLY A 232 -28.49 1.22 -0.08
N GLU A 233 -29.16 0.71 0.95
CA GLU A 233 -29.55 -0.70 1.01
C GLU A 233 -30.41 -1.08 -0.21
N ARG A 234 -30.03 -2.15 -0.92
CA ARG A 234 -30.65 -2.59 -2.19
C ARG A 234 -30.75 -1.51 -3.27
N GLY A 235 -29.90 -0.49 -3.21
CA GLY A 235 -29.86 0.59 -4.20
C GLY A 235 -31.02 1.58 -4.07
N ARG A 236 -31.64 1.71 -2.88
CA ARG A 236 -32.81 2.58 -2.64
C ARG A 236 -32.57 4.07 -2.96
N LEU A 237 -31.32 4.54 -2.88
CA LEU A 237 -30.93 5.93 -3.14
C LEU A 237 -30.51 6.18 -4.60
N TRP A 238 -30.58 5.16 -5.47
CA TRP A 238 -30.03 5.27 -6.81
C TRP A 238 -30.64 6.40 -7.64
N GLU A 239 -31.97 6.54 -7.66
CA GLU A 239 -32.61 7.59 -8.48
C GLU A 239 -32.27 9.00 -8.02
N GLU A 240 -32.09 9.19 -6.71
CA GLU A 240 -31.66 10.45 -6.13
C GLU A 240 -30.19 10.75 -6.50
N CYS A 241 -29.28 9.81 -6.24
CA CYS A 241 -27.85 9.94 -6.60
C CYS A 241 -27.65 10.18 -8.10
N ARG A 242 -28.46 9.55 -8.95
CA ARG A 242 -28.42 9.71 -10.40
C ARG A 242 -28.92 11.10 -10.84
N THR A 243 -30.00 11.58 -10.23
CA THR A 243 -30.61 12.88 -10.58
C THR A 243 -29.76 14.05 -10.09
N ASP A 244 -29.23 13.93 -8.88
CA ASP A 244 -28.40 14.97 -8.25
C ASP A 244 -26.95 14.97 -8.77
N GLY A 245 -26.53 13.92 -9.49
CA GLY A 245 -25.16 13.80 -9.99
C GLY A 245 -24.14 13.64 -8.86
N VAL A 246 -24.43 12.81 -7.87
CA VAL A 246 -23.56 12.60 -6.70
C VAL A 246 -23.49 11.13 -6.29
N ILE A 247 -22.44 10.77 -5.56
CA ILE A 247 -22.40 9.58 -4.71
C ILE A 247 -22.52 9.97 -3.25
N ARG A 248 -23.13 9.10 -2.44
CA ARG A 248 -23.39 9.38 -1.03
C ARG A 248 -23.05 8.19 -0.12
N VAL A 249 -22.54 8.48 1.07
CA VAL A 249 -22.38 7.52 2.16
C VAL A 249 -23.00 8.06 3.45
N GLY A 250 -23.52 7.18 4.31
CA GLY A 250 -23.99 7.51 5.66
C GLY A 250 -22.82 7.82 6.59
N TRP A 251 -23.01 7.65 7.91
CA TRP A 251 -22.03 7.95 8.98
C TRP A 251 -22.12 9.38 9.53
N GLU A 252 -23.28 10.02 9.40
CA GLU A 252 -23.59 11.34 9.96
C GLU A 252 -23.28 11.51 11.47
N GLN A 253 -23.22 10.43 12.25
CA GLN A 253 -22.93 10.49 13.68
C GLN A 253 -21.48 10.86 13.99
N VAL A 254 -20.53 10.56 13.08
CA VAL A 254 -19.15 11.08 13.20
C VAL A 254 -19.00 12.50 12.63
N GLY A 255 -20.06 13.06 12.06
CA GLY A 255 -20.01 14.38 11.41
C GLY A 255 -19.02 14.40 10.25
N ASP A 256 -18.64 15.60 9.82
CA ASP A 256 -17.84 15.82 8.60
C ASP A 256 -16.53 15.00 8.58
N LEU A 257 -16.37 14.11 7.59
CA LEU A 257 -15.15 13.33 7.37
C LEU A 257 -13.91 14.20 7.12
N GLY A 258 -14.10 15.45 6.67
CA GLY A 258 -13.06 16.46 6.60
C GLY A 258 -12.46 16.85 7.96
N LEU A 259 -13.05 16.43 9.07
CA LEU A 259 -12.52 16.66 10.43
C LEU A 259 -11.37 15.72 10.80
N TYR A 260 -11.29 14.54 10.19
CA TYR A 260 -10.36 13.47 10.55
C TYR A 260 -9.10 13.46 9.69
N GLN A 261 -7.93 13.16 10.27
CA GLN A 261 -6.64 13.28 9.58
C GLN A 261 -6.02 11.94 9.22
N SER A 262 -6.31 10.91 10.01
CA SER A 262 -5.86 9.54 9.79
C SER A 262 -7.01 8.55 9.95
N ASP A 263 -6.80 7.35 9.40
CA ASP A 263 -7.68 6.20 9.61
C ASP A 263 -7.82 5.86 11.09
N THR A 264 -6.75 6.05 11.88
CA THR A 264 -6.78 5.92 13.34
C THR A 264 -7.69 6.95 14.01
N ASP A 265 -7.65 8.22 13.61
CA ASP A 265 -8.50 9.28 14.21
C ASP A 265 -9.97 9.05 13.90
N LEU A 266 -10.28 8.71 12.65
CA LEU A 266 -11.65 8.40 12.25
C LEU A 266 -12.13 7.12 12.92
N LYS A 267 -11.27 6.09 13.05
CA LYS A 267 -11.59 4.90 13.81
C LYS A 267 -11.95 5.24 15.25
N GLN A 268 -11.19 6.08 15.94
CA GLN A 268 -11.47 6.44 17.33
C GLN A 268 -12.80 7.21 17.49
N ALA A 269 -13.17 8.03 16.51
CA ALA A 269 -14.49 8.66 16.49
C ALA A 269 -15.61 7.65 16.23
N LEU A 270 -15.40 6.70 15.31
CA LEU A 270 -16.32 5.58 15.10
C LEU A 270 -16.46 4.74 16.40
N ASP A 271 -15.38 4.53 17.14
CA ASP A 271 -15.37 3.85 18.44
C ASP A 271 -16.19 4.59 19.50
N THR A 272 -16.20 5.92 19.47
CA THR A 272 -16.96 6.75 20.43
C THR A 272 -18.46 6.61 20.24
N HIS A 273 -18.94 6.53 18.99
CA HIS A 273 -20.36 6.43 18.67
C HIS A 273 -20.88 4.99 18.67
N TRP A 274 -20.01 4.00 18.43
CA TRP A 274 -20.36 2.57 18.41
C TRP A 274 -19.37 1.70 19.21
N PRO A 275 -19.26 1.89 20.53
CA PRO A 275 -18.30 1.15 21.37
C PRO A 275 -18.62 -0.35 21.51
N ALA A 276 -19.88 -0.76 21.38
CA ALA A 276 -20.34 -2.14 21.60
C ALA A 276 -20.45 -3.00 20.32
N LYS A 277 -20.17 -2.42 19.14
CA LYS A 277 -20.03 -3.14 17.87
C LYS A 277 -18.69 -2.72 17.30
N SER A 278 -17.60 -3.36 17.75
CA SER A 278 -16.21 -3.17 17.27
C SER A 278 -16.08 -1.88 16.45
N GLY A 279 -16.12 -0.74 17.15
CA GLY A 279 -16.31 0.56 16.50
C GLY A 279 -15.37 0.68 15.30
N GLY A 280 -15.94 1.21 14.22
CA GLY A 280 -15.53 0.93 12.84
C GLY A 280 -14.10 0.44 12.64
N SER A 281 -13.96 -0.77 12.09
CA SER A 281 -12.67 -1.36 11.70
C SER A 281 -11.76 -0.30 11.03
N LEU A 282 -10.45 -0.37 11.28
CA LEU A 282 -9.47 0.51 10.64
C LEU A 282 -9.63 0.46 9.10
N THR A 283 -10.06 -0.67 8.56
CA THR A 283 -10.44 -0.84 7.15
C THR A 283 -11.65 0.00 6.74
N LEU A 284 -12.68 0.11 7.59
CA LEU A 284 -13.82 1.01 7.36
C LEU A 284 -13.38 2.48 7.40
N ALA A 285 -12.58 2.87 8.39
CA ALA A 285 -12.04 4.22 8.49
C ALA A 285 -11.21 4.58 7.24
N ARG A 286 -10.32 3.69 6.79
CA ARG A 286 -9.57 3.85 5.52
C ARG A 286 -10.49 4.03 4.32
N ARG A 287 -11.59 3.27 4.23
CA ARG A 287 -12.55 3.37 3.12
C ARG A 287 -13.31 4.70 3.13
N LEU A 288 -13.70 5.19 4.30
CA LEU A 288 -14.37 6.49 4.42
C LEU A 288 -13.43 7.65 4.11
N LEU A 289 -12.17 7.57 4.52
CA LEU A 289 -11.15 8.54 4.12
C LEU A 289 -10.85 8.45 2.63
N ALA A 290 -10.79 7.26 2.05
CA ALA A 290 -10.64 7.10 0.61
C ALA A 290 -11.83 7.69 -0.18
N PHE A 291 -13.06 7.58 0.35
CA PHE A 291 -14.23 8.24 -0.24
C PHE A 291 -14.10 9.77 -0.18
N ARG A 292 -13.68 10.32 0.97
CA ARG A 292 -13.42 11.75 1.16
C ARG A 292 -12.30 12.25 0.23
N ASP A 293 -11.30 11.43 -0.04
CA ASP A 293 -10.10 11.76 -0.80
C ASP A 293 -10.25 11.49 -2.31
N LEU A 294 -11.45 11.16 -2.80
CA LEU A 294 -11.73 11.05 -4.23
C LEU A 294 -11.41 12.37 -4.94
N GLU A 295 -10.68 12.27 -6.05
CA GLU A 295 -10.28 13.42 -6.87
C GLU A 295 -11.03 13.43 -8.21
N GLU A 296 -11.11 14.62 -8.81
CA GLU A 296 -11.69 14.78 -10.14
C GLU A 296 -11.05 13.83 -11.16
N GLY A 297 -11.93 13.09 -11.85
CA GLY A 297 -11.55 12.12 -12.85
C GLY A 297 -11.31 10.69 -12.34
N ASP A 298 -11.42 10.44 -11.02
CA ASP A 298 -11.55 9.08 -10.49
C ASP A 298 -12.82 8.40 -11.00
N ARG A 299 -12.80 7.06 -11.06
CA ARG A 299 -13.86 6.26 -11.69
C ARG A 299 -14.69 5.53 -10.66
N ILE A 300 -16.00 5.56 -10.85
CA ILE A 300 -16.99 4.95 -9.94
C ILE A 300 -17.79 3.87 -10.67
N VAL A 301 -18.13 2.79 -9.96
CA VAL A 301 -19.13 1.80 -10.35
C VAL A 301 -20.26 1.78 -9.33
N ALA A 302 -21.46 2.17 -9.72
CA ALA A 302 -22.65 2.04 -8.87
C ALA A 302 -23.25 0.64 -9.03
N ASN A 303 -23.57 -0.04 -7.93
CA ASN A 303 -24.10 -1.41 -7.96
C ASN A 303 -25.39 -1.58 -7.15
N ARG A 304 -26.18 -2.59 -7.51
CA ARG A 304 -27.29 -3.11 -6.71
C ARG A 304 -27.03 -4.58 -6.40
N GLY A 305 -27.03 -4.94 -5.12
CA GLY A 305 -26.72 -6.32 -4.72
C GLY A 305 -25.32 -6.75 -5.17
N VAL A 306 -25.17 -8.03 -5.50
CA VAL A 306 -23.87 -8.62 -5.88
C VAL A 306 -23.72 -8.81 -7.39
N ASP A 307 -24.81 -8.71 -8.14
CA ASP A 307 -24.90 -9.16 -9.53
C ASP A 307 -25.43 -8.08 -10.49
N GLU A 308 -25.61 -6.83 -10.05
CA GLU A 308 -26.14 -5.76 -10.90
C GLU A 308 -25.29 -4.49 -10.80
N VAL A 309 -24.90 -3.97 -11.97
CA VAL A 309 -24.29 -2.65 -12.13
C VAL A 309 -25.35 -1.68 -12.61
N LEU A 310 -25.51 -0.57 -11.89
CA LEU A 310 -26.50 0.47 -12.16
C LEU A 310 -25.97 1.54 -13.12
N ALA A 311 -24.68 1.91 -12.99
CA ALA A 311 -23.99 2.85 -13.85
C ALA A 311 -22.48 2.85 -13.57
N THR A 312 -21.73 3.44 -14.49
CA THR A 312 -20.37 3.93 -14.21
C THR A 312 -20.40 5.44 -14.03
N GLY A 313 -19.46 6.01 -13.29
CA GLY A 313 -19.37 7.46 -13.11
C GLY A 313 -17.95 7.98 -13.14
N THR A 314 -17.80 9.27 -13.39
CA THR A 314 -16.54 10.01 -13.27
C THR A 314 -16.70 11.07 -12.19
N VAL A 315 -15.82 11.08 -11.20
CA VAL A 315 -15.83 12.11 -10.15
C VAL A 315 -15.61 13.48 -10.79
N SER A 316 -16.50 14.43 -10.52
CA SER A 316 -16.54 15.77 -11.15
C SER A 316 -16.35 16.90 -10.14
N GLY A 317 -16.02 16.58 -8.90
CA GLY A 317 -15.68 17.55 -7.88
C GLY A 317 -15.24 16.91 -6.57
N ASN A 318 -14.86 17.73 -5.61
CA ASN A 318 -14.38 17.27 -4.31
C ASN A 318 -15.51 16.89 -3.34
N TYR A 319 -15.16 16.10 -2.33
CA TYR A 319 -16.02 15.76 -1.19
C TYR A 319 -16.67 16.98 -0.52
N ARG A 320 -17.93 16.83 -0.11
CA ARG A 320 -18.73 17.81 0.63
C ARG A 320 -19.54 17.13 1.74
N PHE A 321 -19.75 17.86 2.83
CA PHE A 321 -20.62 17.48 3.93
C PHE A 321 -21.88 18.34 3.92
N ASP A 322 -23.03 17.70 3.76
CA ASP A 322 -24.35 18.32 3.66
C ASP A 322 -25.09 18.17 5.00
N ALA A 323 -24.89 19.14 5.89
CA ALA A 323 -25.42 19.11 7.24
C ALA A 323 -26.94 19.29 7.32
N ASP A 324 -27.58 19.74 6.24
CA ASP A 324 -29.02 20.02 6.20
C ASP A 324 -29.87 18.75 5.95
N ARG A 325 -29.24 17.61 5.64
CA ARG A 325 -29.90 16.31 5.47
C ARG A 325 -29.94 15.48 6.74
N GLU A 326 -30.99 14.67 6.90
CA GLU A 326 -31.13 13.74 8.03
C GLU A 326 -30.23 12.49 7.92
N GLU A 327 -30.01 11.96 6.72
CA GLU A 327 -29.14 10.78 6.47
C GLU A 327 -28.29 11.00 5.20
N PHE A 328 -27.16 10.28 5.09
CA PHE A 328 -26.28 10.31 3.90
C PHE A 328 -25.70 11.70 3.59
N GLN A 329 -25.19 12.35 4.63
CA GLN A 329 -24.65 13.72 4.60
C GLN A 329 -23.32 13.82 3.84
N HIS A 330 -22.60 12.71 3.60
CA HIS A 330 -21.31 12.71 2.92
C HIS A 330 -21.50 12.53 1.42
N THR A 331 -21.06 13.51 0.62
CA THR A 331 -21.33 13.56 -0.82
C THR A 331 -20.06 13.81 -1.63
N VAL A 332 -20.00 13.23 -2.83
CA VAL A 332 -18.98 13.56 -3.85
C VAL A 332 -19.69 13.71 -5.20
N PRO A 333 -19.50 14.83 -5.94
CA PRO A 333 -20.07 15.01 -7.27
C PRO A 333 -19.54 13.99 -8.30
N VAL A 334 -20.44 13.43 -9.09
CA VAL A 334 -20.15 12.42 -10.11
C VAL A 334 -20.99 12.64 -11.36
N GLU A 335 -20.35 12.65 -12.52
CA GLU A 335 -21.00 12.54 -13.82
C GLU A 335 -21.29 11.08 -14.14
N TRP A 336 -22.58 10.72 -14.16
CA TRP A 336 -23.02 9.35 -14.39
C TRP A 336 -23.16 9.00 -15.87
N ASP A 337 -22.75 7.77 -16.19
CA ASP A 337 -22.98 7.11 -17.46
C ASP A 337 -23.73 5.79 -17.21
N VAL A 338 -25.04 5.83 -17.48
CA VAL A 338 -25.97 4.71 -17.34
C VAL A 338 -25.88 3.71 -18.50
N SER A 339 -25.14 4.01 -19.57
CA SER A 339 -25.04 3.13 -20.74
C SER A 339 -24.38 1.77 -20.43
N HIS A 340 -23.64 1.70 -19.32
CA HIS A 340 -22.99 0.49 -18.80
C HIS A 340 -23.83 -0.32 -17.81
N ALA A 341 -25.08 0.08 -17.55
CA ALA A 341 -25.99 -0.64 -16.66
C ALA A 341 -26.25 -2.06 -17.18
N GLN A 342 -25.95 -3.07 -16.37
CA GLN A 342 -26.07 -4.49 -16.77
C GLN A 342 -26.12 -5.41 -15.55
N ARG A 343 -26.75 -6.58 -15.73
CA ARG A 343 -26.56 -7.71 -14.81
C ARG A 343 -25.29 -8.46 -15.16
N LEU A 344 -24.53 -8.79 -14.14
CA LEU A 344 -23.30 -9.55 -14.24
C LEU A 344 -23.64 -11.05 -14.34
N PRO A 345 -22.95 -11.80 -15.20
CA PRO A 345 -23.15 -13.25 -15.31
C PRO A 345 -22.74 -13.99 -14.03
N ASP A 346 -21.74 -13.48 -13.31
CA ASP A 346 -21.26 -14.03 -12.05
C ASP A 346 -21.41 -13.01 -10.90
N PRO A 347 -21.94 -13.41 -9.73
CA PRO A 347 -22.03 -12.55 -8.55
C PRO A 347 -20.65 -12.09 -8.05
N ARG A 348 -20.54 -10.83 -7.66
CA ARG A 348 -19.34 -10.24 -7.08
C ARG A 348 -19.37 -10.30 -5.55
N PRO A 349 -18.23 -10.44 -4.86
CA PRO A 349 -18.14 -10.42 -3.39
C PRO A 349 -18.31 -8.99 -2.81
N TRP A 350 -19.28 -8.22 -3.32
CA TRP A 350 -19.52 -6.82 -3.00
C TRP A 350 -20.37 -6.67 -1.73
N ARG A 351 -19.77 -6.95 -0.57
CA ARG A 351 -20.44 -6.86 0.74
C ARG A 351 -20.41 -5.46 1.37
N SER A 352 -19.43 -4.63 1.02
CA SER A 352 -19.27 -3.27 1.58
C SER A 352 -19.88 -2.18 0.70
N THR A 353 -20.29 -1.07 1.32
CA THR A 353 -20.87 0.08 0.61
C THR A 353 -19.87 0.74 -0.33
N PHE A 354 -18.59 0.83 0.06
CA PHE A 354 -17.53 1.45 -0.73
C PHE A 354 -16.27 0.55 -0.74
N SER A 355 -15.73 0.24 -1.92
CA SER A 355 -14.57 -0.64 -2.08
C SER A 355 -13.83 -0.41 -3.39
N LYS A 356 -12.55 -0.80 -3.47
CA LYS A 356 -11.81 -0.77 -4.74
C LYS A 356 -12.40 -1.75 -5.76
N VAL A 357 -12.23 -1.41 -7.04
CA VAL A 357 -12.63 -2.19 -8.19
C VAL A 357 -11.42 -2.48 -9.04
N ASP A 358 -11.32 -3.73 -9.46
CA ASP A 358 -10.31 -4.19 -10.39
C ASP A 358 -10.40 -3.44 -11.75
N PRO A 359 -9.29 -2.86 -12.25
CA PRO A 359 -9.28 -2.15 -13.53
C PRO A 359 -9.62 -3.00 -14.76
N ALA A 360 -9.26 -4.28 -14.77
CA ALA A 360 -9.61 -5.19 -15.86
C ALA A 360 -11.12 -5.48 -15.87
N PHE A 361 -11.76 -5.59 -14.70
CA PHE A 361 -13.22 -5.65 -14.62
C PHE A 361 -13.88 -4.38 -15.14
N PHE A 362 -13.41 -3.19 -14.75
CA PHE A 362 -13.98 -1.94 -15.26
C PHE A 362 -13.80 -1.81 -16.78
N ALA A 363 -12.66 -2.25 -17.32
CA ALA A 363 -12.43 -2.32 -18.76
C ALA A 363 -13.39 -3.32 -19.45
N LYS A 364 -13.63 -4.50 -18.87
CA LYS A 364 -14.63 -5.46 -19.37
C LYS A 364 -16.06 -4.88 -19.34
N LEU A 365 -16.41 -4.20 -18.25
CA LEU A 365 -17.71 -3.55 -18.06
C LEU A 365 -17.97 -2.47 -19.12
N THR A 366 -16.93 -1.70 -19.47
CA THR A 366 -17.01 -0.59 -20.44
C THR A 366 -16.75 -1.00 -21.89
N SER A 367 -16.18 -2.18 -22.14
CA SER A 367 -15.93 -2.70 -23.50
C SER A 367 -17.09 -3.50 -24.09
N TYR A 368 -18.07 -3.94 -23.28
CA TYR A 368 -19.17 -4.82 -23.71
C TYR A 368 -20.10 -4.22 -24.80
N ARG A 369 -19.98 -2.93 -25.15
CA ARG A 369 -20.73 -2.31 -26.25
C ARG A 369 -19.94 -1.85 -27.47
N ALA A 370 -18.60 -1.95 -27.49
CA ALA A 370 -17.87 -1.59 -28.72
C ALA A 370 -18.24 -2.51 -29.91
N ASP A 371 -18.69 -3.74 -29.63
CA ASP A 371 -19.04 -4.73 -30.66
C ASP A 371 -20.54 -4.78 -31.02
N THR A 372 -21.41 -3.99 -30.38
CA THR A 372 -22.88 -4.03 -30.65
C THR A 372 -23.43 -2.83 -31.40
N GLU A 373 -22.61 -1.82 -31.74
CA GLU A 373 -23.06 -0.63 -32.49
C GLU A 373 -22.55 -0.52 -33.94
N THR A 374 -21.79 -1.49 -34.45
CA THR A 374 -21.43 -1.57 -35.88
C THR A 374 -21.79 -2.93 -36.48
N GLY A 375 -23.07 -3.12 -36.78
CA GLY A 375 -23.58 -4.38 -37.33
C GLY A 375 -24.81 -4.21 -38.21
N ALA A 376 -24.74 -3.36 -39.25
CA ALA A 376 -25.67 -3.40 -40.35
C ALA A 376 -24.92 -3.61 -41.67
N GLY A 377 -25.04 -4.83 -42.23
CA GLY A 377 -24.88 -5.03 -43.68
C GLY A 377 -23.84 -6.08 -44.11
N ALA A 378 -24.39 -7.24 -44.50
CA ALA A 378 -24.00 -8.05 -45.65
C ALA A 378 -22.73 -8.92 -45.62
N GLY A 379 -22.95 -10.21 -45.90
CA GLY A 379 -22.21 -10.89 -46.97
C GLY A 379 -21.46 -12.15 -46.57
N ALA A 380 -21.98 -13.29 -47.03
CA ALA A 380 -21.38 -14.61 -46.92
C ALA A 380 -20.02 -14.74 -47.63
N GLY A 381 -19.15 -15.60 -47.10
CA GLY A 381 -17.94 -16.07 -47.78
C GLY A 381 -17.24 -17.17 -46.96
N ALA A 382 -17.36 -18.41 -47.43
CA ALA A 382 -16.77 -19.59 -46.80
C ALA A 382 -15.25 -19.71 -47.06
N GLY A 383 -14.55 -20.33 -46.10
CA GLY A 383 -13.36 -21.13 -46.35
C GLY A 383 -12.02 -20.53 -45.93
N ALA A 384 -11.46 -21.03 -44.81
CA ALA A 384 -10.14 -21.68 -44.76
C ALA A 384 -9.77 -21.94 -43.30
N GLU A 385 -9.80 -23.22 -42.92
CA GLU A 385 -9.22 -23.73 -41.67
C GLU A 385 -7.71 -23.49 -41.69
N SER A 386 -7.20 -22.74 -40.69
CA SER A 386 -5.82 -22.86 -40.25
C SER A 386 -5.82 -23.14 -38.75
N ASN A 387 -5.49 -24.38 -38.44
CA ASN A 387 -5.30 -24.98 -37.13
C ASN A 387 -4.37 -24.14 -36.24
N ARG A 388 -4.92 -23.44 -35.24
CA ARG A 388 -4.23 -23.04 -34.01
C ARG A 388 -5.13 -23.48 -32.85
N GLY A 389 -4.54 -24.20 -31.90
CA GLY A 389 -5.23 -24.78 -30.75
C GLY A 389 -5.96 -23.74 -29.89
N PRO A 390 -6.81 -24.19 -28.93
CA PRO A 390 -7.66 -23.30 -28.17
C PRO A 390 -6.81 -22.30 -27.39
N GLU A 391 -6.83 -21.04 -27.81
CA GLU A 391 -6.38 -19.92 -26.98
C GLU A 391 -7.32 -19.84 -25.78
N SER A 392 -6.81 -20.24 -24.62
CA SER A 392 -7.47 -20.08 -23.34
C SER A 392 -7.67 -18.59 -23.06
N THR A 393 -8.90 -18.22 -22.68
CA THR A 393 -9.22 -16.92 -22.10
C THR A 393 -8.20 -16.61 -20.99
N PRO A 394 -7.56 -15.43 -20.95
CA PRO A 394 -6.57 -15.14 -19.92
C PRO A 394 -7.22 -15.20 -18.53
N VAL A 395 -6.80 -16.17 -17.71
CA VAL A 395 -7.17 -16.25 -16.29
C VAL A 395 -6.62 -14.99 -15.62
N ALA A 396 -7.49 -14.24 -14.95
CA ALA A 396 -7.08 -13.05 -14.21
C ALA A 396 -6.37 -13.49 -12.93
N LEU A 397 -5.08 -13.18 -12.80
CA LEU A 397 -4.27 -13.57 -11.65
C LEU A 397 -4.55 -12.65 -10.45
N PRO A 398 -4.52 -13.17 -9.21
CA PRO A 398 -4.50 -12.35 -7.99
C PRO A 398 -3.37 -11.31 -7.99
N GLU A 399 -3.58 -10.14 -7.37
CA GLU A 399 -2.63 -9.02 -7.35
C GLU A 399 -1.29 -9.38 -6.70
N ASP A 400 -1.34 -10.14 -5.60
CA ASP A 400 -0.17 -10.64 -4.88
C ASP A 400 0.66 -11.58 -5.78
N VAL A 401 0.00 -12.52 -6.47
CA VAL A 401 0.63 -13.41 -7.45
C VAL A 401 1.25 -12.61 -8.59
N GLN A 402 0.53 -11.63 -9.14
CA GLN A 402 1.02 -10.78 -10.22
C GLN A 402 2.25 -9.97 -9.79
N THR A 403 2.27 -9.47 -8.55
CA THR A 403 3.41 -8.75 -7.97
C THR A 403 4.66 -9.63 -7.87
N VAL A 404 4.50 -10.90 -7.46
CA VAL A 404 5.59 -11.87 -7.45
C VAL A 404 6.12 -12.12 -8.86
N LEU A 405 5.22 -12.33 -9.83
CA LEU A 405 5.61 -12.54 -11.22
C LEU A 405 6.33 -11.32 -11.82
N ASP A 406 5.92 -10.10 -11.48
CA ASP A 406 6.60 -8.88 -11.92
C ASP A 406 7.99 -8.74 -11.32
N ALA A 407 8.14 -9.07 -10.04
CA ALA A 407 9.44 -9.12 -9.38
C ALA A 407 10.38 -10.15 -10.04
N LEU A 408 9.89 -11.35 -10.34
CA LEU A 408 10.62 -12.38 -11.08
C LEU A 408 10.97 -11.92 -12.50
N ARG A 409 10.02 -11.32 -13.22
CA ARG A 409 10.22 -10.76 -14.55
C ARG A 409 11.16 -9.58 -14.57
N ARG A 410 11.48 -8.95 -13.44
CA ARG A 410 12.45 -7.85 -13.34
C ARG A 410 13.83 -8.34 -12.89
N LYS A 411 13.88 -9.06 -11.76
CA LYS A 411 15.12 -9.45 -11.07
C LYS A 411 15.58 -10.88 -11.33
N GLY A 412 14.69 -11.76 -11.79
CA GLY A 412 14.92 -13.19 -11.94
C GLY A 412 14.65 -13.99 -10.67
N GLN A 413 14.74 -13.36 -9.50
CA GLN A 413 14.54 -13.99 -8.20
C GLN A 413 13.93 -13.04 -7.16
N VAL A 414 13.16 -13.60 -6.24
CA VAL A 414 12.39 -12.88 -5.22
C VAL A 414 12.44 -13.60 -3.88
N ILE A 415 12.43 -12.86 -2.78
CA ILE A 415 12.23 -13.35 -1.42
C ILE A 415 10.93 -12.75 -0.90
N LEU A 416 10.00 -13.64 -0.54
CA LEU A 416 8.78 -13.31 0.20
C LEU A 416 9.14 -13.36 1.68
N HIS A 417 9.08 -12.23 2.37
CA HIS A 417 9.45 -12.14 3.78
C HIS A 417 8.31 -11.60 4.64
N GLY A 418 8.25 -12.03 5.88
CA GLY A 418 7.29 -11.52 6.85
C GLY A 418 7.06 -12.49 8.01
N PRO A 419 6.18 -12.11 8.95
CA PRO A 419 5.89 -12.91 10.13
C PRO A 419 5.31 -14.29 9.79
N PRO A 420 5.40 -15.29 10.69
CA PRO A 420 4.89 -16.64 10.41
C PRO A 420 3.37 -16.64 10.26
N GLY A 421 2.85 -17.60 9.48
CA GLY A 421 1.40 -17.75 9.26
C GLY A 421 0.76 -16.72 8.30
N THR A 422 1.54 -15.89 7.62
CA THR A 422 1.04 -14.85 6.68
C THR A 422 0.80 -15.35 5.25
N GLY A 423 1.01 -16.64 4.98
CA GLY A 423 0.75 -17.23 3.66
C GLY A 423 1.87 -17.10 2.63
N LYS A 424 3.12 -16.84 3.03
CA LYS A 424 4.28 -16.74 2.13
C LYS A 424 4.45 -17.95 1.21
N THR A 425 4.46 -19.16 1.78
CA THR A 425 4.60 -20.41 1.01
C THR A 425 3.39 -20.65 0.11
N ARG A 426 2.18 -20.32 0.56
CA ARG A 426 0.96 -20.32 -0.26
C ARG A 426 1.10 -19.40 -1.49
N LEU A 427 1.59 -18.17 -1.28
CA LEU A 427 1.82 -17.20 -2.35
C LEU A 427 2.94 -17.65 -3.31
N ALA A 428 4.03 -18.23 -2.81
CA ALA A 428 5.08 -18.80 -3.64
C ALA A 428 4.56 -19.91 -4.56
N LEU A 429 3.76 -20.83 -4.01
CA LEU A 429 3.14 -21.92 -4.78
C LEU A 429 2.08 -21.40 -5.77
N ALA A 430 1.33 -20.37 -5.42
CA ALA A 430 0.37 -19.73 -6.33
C ALA A 430 1.08 -19.09 -7.54
N ALA A 431 2.20 -18.38 -7.30
CA ALA A 431 3.04 -17.85 -8.37
C ALA A 431 3.69 -18.96 -9.20
N ALA A 432 4.07 -20.07 -8.58
CA ALA A 432 4.61 -21.23 -9.28
C ALA A 432 3.57 -21.86 -10.22
N LEU A 433 2.32 -22.05 -9.77
CA LEU A 433 1.22 -22.55 -10.61
C LEU A 433 0.97 -21.63 -11.81
N ALA A 434 0.95 -20.32 -11.58
CA ALA A 434 0.78 -19.35 -12.66
C ALA A 434 1.91 -19.44 -13.71
N LEU A 435 3.16 -19.59 -13.26
CA LEU A 435 4.34 -19.73 -14.13
C LEU A 435 4.39 -21.08 -14.86
N ASP A 436 3.90 -22.16 -14.22
CA ASP A 436 3.77 -23.49 -14.85
C ASP A 436 2.63 -23.54 -15.90
N GLY A 437 1.78 -22.52 -15.95
CA GLY A 437 0.65 -22.42 -16.87
C GLY A 437 -0.64 -23.06 -16.34
N ARG A 438 -0.77 -23.18 -15.01
CA ARG A 438 -1.91 -23.75 -14.29
C ARG A 438 -2.68 -22.69 -13.49
N ALA A 439 -2.75 -21.46 -14.00
CA ALA A 439 -3.36 -20.32 -13.32
C ALA A 439 -4.84 -20.53 -12.97
N GLU A 440 -5.56 -21.31 -13.77
CA GLU A 440 -6.95 -21.69 -13.57
C GLU A 440 -7.19 -22.47 -12.27
N SER A 441 -6.17 -23.17 -11.77
CA SER A 441 -6.28 -23.93 -10.52
C SER A 441 -6.36 -23.03 -9.28
N LEU A 442 -5.96 -21.75 -9.38
CA LEU A 442 -5.97 -20.80 -8.26
C LEU A 442 -7.39 -20.56 -7.72
N ASP A 443 -8.38 -20.54 -8.62
CA ASP A 443 -9.80 -20.37 -8.31
C ASP A 443 -10.48 -21.69 -7.88
N GLY A 444 -9.78 -22.81 -7.96
CA GLY A 444 -10.29 -24.13 -7.56
C GLY A 444 -10.46 -24.28 -6.05
N ASP A 445 -11.12 -25.34 -5.62
CA ASP A 445 -11.17 -25.71 -4.20
C ASP A 445 -9.79 -26.18 -3.67
N ALA A 446 -9.70 -26.45 -2.37
CA ALA A 446 -8.44 -26.83 -1.74
C ALA A 446 -7.85 -28.13 -2.32
N ASP A 447 -8.69 -29.12 -2.63
CA ASP A 447 -8.26 -30.41 -3.17
C ASP A 447 -7.77 -30.27 -4.62
N GLN A 448 -8.48 -29.48 -5.43
CA GLN A 448 -8.09 -29.16 -6.80
C GLN A 448 -6.74 -28.43 -6.82
N ARG A 449 -6.54 -27.44 -5.95
CA ARG A 449 -5.26 -26.75 -5.80
C ARG A 449 -4.14 -27.69 -5.37
N ALA A 450 -4.38 -28.53 -4.36
CA ALA A 450 -3.38 -29.49 -3.88
C ALA A 450 -2.97 -30.48 -4.98
N LYS A 451 -3.93 -30.96 -5.78
CA LYS A 451 -3.66 -31.82 -6.93
C LYS A 451 -2.83 -31.10 -7.99
N ALA A 452 -3.17 -29.86 -8.35
CA ALA A 452 -2.41 -29.07 -9.32
C ALA A 452 -0.98 -28.80 -8.85
N GLN A 453 -0.79 -28.52 -7.55
CA GLN A 453 0.54 -28.35 -6.95
C GLN A 453 1.36 -29.64 -7.00
N ALA A 454 0.76 -30.79 -6.65
CA ALA A 454 1.43 -32.09 -6.73
C ALA A 454 1.85 -32.39 -8.18
N GLU A 455 0.97 -32.22 -9.15
CA GLU A 455 1.27 -32.44 -10.57
C GLU A 455 2.38 -31.50 -11.09
N MET A 456 2.39 -30.24 -10.66
CA MET A 456 3.45 -29.28 -10.99
C MET A 456 4.80 -29.71 -10.40
N LEU A 457 4.84 -30.11 -9.12
CA LEU A 457 6.06 -30.50 -8.42
C LEU A 457 6.60 -31.88 -8.84
N HIS A 458 5.76 -32.76 -9.39
CA HIS A 458 6.19 -33.99 -10.05
C HIS A 458 6.80 -33.75 -11.44
N GLY A 459 6.58 -32.56 -12.01
CA GLY A 459 7.18 -32.15 -13.27
C GLY A 459 8.67 -31.79 -13.14
N ASP A 460 9.31 -31.57 -14.28
CA ASP A 460 10.74 -31.24 -14.33
C ASP A 460 11.05 -29.74 -14.19
N ARG A 461 10.05 -28.87 -14.36
CA ARG A 461 10.24 -27.40 -14.46
C ARG A 461 10.25 -26.69 -13.13
N VAL A 462 9.46 -27.15 -12.15
CA VAL A 462 9.30 -26.50 -10.85
C VAL A 462 9.80 -27.44 -9.77
N HIS A 463 10.79 -27.00 -9.00
CA HIS A 463 11.35 -27.74 -7.88
C HIS A 463 11.13 -26.97 -6.59
N MET A 464 10.78 -27.66 -5.51
CA MET A 464 10.66 -27.06 -4.19
C MET A 464 11.63 -27.74 -3.23
N VAL A 465 12.37 -26.94 -2.48
CA VAL A 465 13.32 -27.38 -1.45
C VAL A 465 13.17 -26.50 -0.22
N THR A 466 13.47 -27.04 0.96
CA THR A 466 13.55 -26.28 2.21
C THR A 466 15.01 -26.21 2.66
N PHE A 467 15.53 -25.02 2.91
CA PHE A 467 16.89 -24.87 3.42
C PHE A 467 16.96 -25.15 4.93
N HIS A 468 18.07 -25.79 5.33
CA HIS A 468 18.37 -26.11 6.71
C HIS A 468 19.87 -25.92 6.97
N PRO A 469 20.33 -25.82 8.23
CA PRO A 469 21.73 -25.49 8.54
C PRO A 469 22.78 -26.44 7.92
N SER A 470 22.42 -27.71 7.70
CA SER A 470 23.28 -28.70 7.06
C SER A 470 23.24 -28.71 5.52
N TYR A 471 22.39 -27.88 4.89
CA TYR A 471 22.26 -27.85 3.42
C TYR A 471 23.45 -27.09 2.83
N GLY A 472 24.15 -27.69 1.87
CA GLY A 472 25.46 -27.23 1.41
C GLY A 472 25.60 -27.09 -0.10
N TYR A 473 26.78 -26.64 -0.52
CA TYR A 473 27.16 -26.52 -1.93
C TYR A 473 27.10 -27.87 -2.65
N GLU A 474 27.48 -28.94 -1.94
CA GLU A 474 27.59 -30.30 -2.45
C GLU A 474 26.23 -30.91 -2.85
N ASP A 475 25.14 -30.44 -2.25
CA ASP A 475 23.78 -30.88 -2.58
C ASP A 475 23.09 -29.96 -3.58
N PHE A 476 23.54 -28.70 -3.67
CA PHE A 476 22.90 -27.67 -4.48
C PHE A 476 23.55 -27.49 -5.85
N VAL A 477 24.88 -27.55 -5.92
CA VAL A 477 25.67 -27.29 -7.13
C VAL A 477 26.35 -28.55 -7.65
N GLU A 478 27.37 -29.07 -6.94
CA GLU A 478 28.00 -30.34 -7.27
C GLU A 478 28.83 -30.85 -6.08
N GLY A 479 28.86 -32.17 -5.88
CA GLY A 479 29.54 -32.78 -4.75
C GLY A 479 29.83 -34.27 -4.96
N PHE A 480 30.83 -34.78 -4.25
CA PHE A 480 31.13 -36.21 -4.25
C PHE A 480 30.16 -36.96 -3.35
N LYS A 481 29.44 -37.95 -3.91
CA LYS A 481 28.51 -38.82 -3.20
C LYS A 481 28.93 -40.29 -3.33
N PRO A 482 28.60 -41.16 -2.35
CA PRO A 482 28.87 -42.59 -2.46
C PRO A 482 28.22 -43.20 -3.70
N ASP A 483 29.00 -43.89 -4.51
CA ASP A 483 28.48 -44.71 -5.61
C ASP A 483 27.97 -46.03 -5.02
N LEU A 484 26.64 -46.18 -4.98
CA LEU A 484 25.96 -47.36 -4.44
C LEU A 484 26.04 -48.57 -5.39
N THR A 485 26.48 -48.38 -6.63
CA THR A 485 26.59 -49.43 -7.65
C THR A 485 28.00 -50.02 -7.74
N ALA A 486 28.99 -49.38 -7.11
CA ALA A 486 30.37 -49.84 -7.11
C ALA A 486 30.51 -51.17 -6.33
N GLU A 487 30.80 -52.25 -7.05
CA GLU A 487 31.18 -53.53 -6.45
C GLU A 487 32.69 -53.57 -6.19
N GLY A 488 33.11 -53.51 -4.92
CA GLY A 488 34.52 -53.62 -4.53
C GLY A 488 34.79 -53.34 -3.05
N PRO A 489 35.98 -53.70 -2.53
CA PRO A 489 36.36 -53.34 -1.17
C PRO A 489 36.74 -51.86 -1.09
N GLY A 490 35.86 -51.02 -0.53
CA GLY A 490 36.13 -49.61 -0.26
C GLY A 490 34.91 -48.70 -0.47
N LEU A 491 35.04 -47.42 -0.10
CA LEU A 491 34.07 -46.37 -0.43
C LEU A 491 34.47 -45.72 -1.75
N THR A 492 33.68 -45.93 -2.80
CA THR A 492 33.82 -45.22 -4.08
C THR A 492 32.97 -43.95 -4.04
N LEU A 493 33.56 -42.82 -4.42
CA LEU A 493 32.87 -41.55 -4.51
C LEU A 493 32.72 -41.16 -5.99
N GLU A 494 31.49 -40.89 -6.41
CA GLU A 494 31.18 -40.31 -7.71
C GLU A 494 30.86 -38.83 -7.55
N LEU A 495 31.29 -38.02 -8.50
CA LEU A 495 30.89 -36.62 -8.55
C LEU A 495 29.46 -36.52 -9.11
N THR A 496 28.54 -35.98 -8.32
CA THR A 496 27.13 -35.84 -8.67
C THR A 496 26.74 -34.36 -8.78
N ASP A 497 25.88 -34.06 -9.75
CA ASP A 497 25.30 -32.74 -9.93
C ASP A 497 24.23 -32.49 -8.85
N GLY A 498 24.21 -31.26 -8.33
CA GLY A 498 23.24 -30.83 -7.32
C GLY A 498 21.95 -30.30 -7.95
N LEU A 499 20.95 -30.05 -7.09
CA LEU A 499 19.60 -29.65 -7.51
C LEU A 499 19.59 -28.45 -8.48
N PHE A 500 20.33 -27.39 -8.16
CA PHE A 500 20.36 -26.16 -8.96
C PHE A 500 21.14 -26.35 -10.25
N HIS A 501 22.18 -27.18 -10.23
CA HIS A 501 22.92 -27.53 -11.44
C HIS A 501 22.04 -28.30 -12.43
N ASP A 502 21.30 -29.31 -11.96
CA ASP A 502 20.37 -30.09 -12.78
C ASP A 502 19.22 -29.24 -13.34
N LEU A 503 18.68 -28.32 -12.52
CA LEU A 503 17.67 -27.37 -12.96
C LEU A 503 18.19 -26.46 -14.08
N CYS A 504 19.38 -25.88 -13.91
CA CYS A 504 20.00 -25.03 -14.92
C CYS A 504 20.33 -25.81 -16.20
N THR A 505 20.80 -27.04 -16.09
CA THR A 505 21.11 -27.88 -17.25
C THR A 505 19.85 -28.16 -18.07
N ARG A 506 18.73 -28.50 -17.41
CA ARG A 506 17.43 -28.69 -18.07
C ARG A 506 16.90 -27.39 -18.67
N ALA A 507 17.02 -26.27 -17.97
CA ALA A 507 16.58 -24.96 -18.44
C ALA A 507 17.35 -24.50 -19.68
N ALA A 508 18.66 -24.77 -19.74
CA ALA A 508 19.49 -24.47 -20.90
C ALA A 508 19.08 -25.28 -22.15
N ALA A 509 18.62 -26.52 -21.95
CA ALA A 509 18.11 -27.37 -23.04
C ALA A 509 16.72 -26.93 -23.55
N HIS A 510 15.97 -26.14 -22.77
CA HIS A 510 14.59 -25.73 -23.06
C HIS A 510 14.40 -24.21 -22.93
N PRO A 511 15.05 -23.38 -23.76
CA PRO A 511 15.08 -21.92 -23.60
C PRO A 511 13.73 -21.21 -23.77
N GLY A 512 12.71 -21.91 -24.30
CA GLY A 512 11.34 -21.39 -24.46
C GLY A 512 10.42 -21.69 -23.27
N GLN A 513 10.92 -22.33 -22.22
CA GLN A 513 10.15 -22.67 -21.03
C GLN A 513 10.81 -22.07 -19.79
N ASP A 514 10.01 -21.54 -18.88
CA ASP A 514 10.51 -21.07 -17.59
C ASP A 514 10.68 -22.23 -16.62
N PHE A 515 11.76 -22.17 -15.84
CA PHE A 515 12.10 -23.11 -14.78
C PHE A 515 12.12 -22.36 -13.46
N LEU A 516 11.64 -22.99 -12.39
CA LEU A 516 11.47 -22.33 -11.10
C LEU A 516 12.00 -23.21 -9.97
N LEU A 517 12.77 -22.58 -9.08
CA LEU A 517 13.15 -23.12 -7.79
C LEU A 517 12.42 -22.36 -6.69
N VAL A 518 11.56 -23.04 -5.94
CA VAL A 518 10.99 -22.54 -4.69
C VAL A 518 11.88 -22.99 -3.54
N VAL A 519 12.43 -22.05 -2.79
CA VAL A 519 13.27 -22.28 -1.62
C VAL A 519 12.52 -21.83 -0.37
N ASP A 520 11.94 -22.77 0.35
CA ASP A 520 11.27 -22.49 1.61
C ASP A 520 12.31 -22.30 2.73
N GLU A 521 12.03 -21.41 3.68
CA GLU A 521 12.95 -21.08 4.79
C GLU A 521 14.37 -20.72 4.31
N ILE A 522 14.47 -19.89 3.26
CA ILE A 522 15.72 -19.59 2.55
C ILE A 522 16.82 -19.06 3.49
N ASN A 523 16.44 -18.39 4.57
CA ASN A 523 17.36 -17.81 5.53
C ASN A 523 17.98 -18.85 6.50
N ARG A 524 17.40 -20.06 6.64
CA ARG A 524 17.96 -21.13 7.49
C ARG A 524 19.22 -21.78 6.94
N GLY A 525 19.55 -21.53 5.67
CA GLY A 525 20.79 -21.96 5.03
C GLY A 525 21.82 -20.83 4.94
N ASP A 526 23.11 -21.18 4.92
CA ASP A 526 24.20 -20.25 4.61
C ASP A 526 24.23 -20.01 3.09
N LEU A 527 23.51 -18.98 2.63
CA LEU A 527 23.33 -18.70 1.20
C LEU A 527 24.65 -18.45 0.45
N PRO A 528 25.61 -17.65 0.97
CA PRO A 528 26.93 -17.54 0.36
C PRO A 528 27.62 -18.89 0.17
N ARG A 529 27.56 -19.78 1.16
CA ARG A 529 28.15 -21.12 1.05
C ARG A 529 27.41 -22.00 0.06
N ILE A 530 26.08 -22.03 0.11
CA ILE A 530 25.23 -22.88 -0.74
C ILE A 530 25.38 -22.51 -2.22
N PHE A 531 25.33 -21.22 -2.55
CA PHE A 531 25.45 -20.76 -3.93
C PHE A 531 26.90 -20.72 -4.44
N GLY A 532 27.88 -20.61 -3.55
CA GLY A 532 29.30 -20.47 -3.91
C GLY A 532 29.52 -19.34 -4.91
N GLU A 533 30.22 -19.63 -6.01
CA GLU A 533 30.47 -18.68 -7.10
C GLU A 533 29.21 -18.31 -7.90
N LEU A 534 28.17 -19.16 -7.88
CA LEU A 534 26.94 -18.95 -8.64
C LEU A 534 26.11 -17.78 -8.09
N ILE A 535 26.39 -17.34 -6.86
CA ILE A 535 25.77 -16.15 -6.28
C ILE A 535 25.86 -14.95 -7.23
N THR A 536 26.98 -14.79 -7.94
CA THR A 536 27.17 -13.68 -8.89
C THR A 536 26.36 -13.86 -10.17
N LEU A 537 26.11 -15.10 -10.57
CA LEU A 537 25.34 -15.45 -11.78
C LEU A 537 23.83 -15.35 -11.59
N LEU A 538 23.35 -15.15 -10.36
CA LEU A 538 21.95 -14.83 -10.11
C LEU A 538 21.55 -13.48 -10.73
N GLU A 539 22.47 -12.52 -10.83
CA GLU A 539 22.18 -11.23 -11.45
C GLU A 539 21.81 -11.39 -12.92
N ARG A 540 20.71 -10.77 -13.32
CA ARG A 540 20.08 -11.04 -14.61
C ARG A 540 20.96 -10.71 -15.81
N ASP A 541 21.79 -9.68 -15.71
CA ASP A 541 22.78 -9.26 -16.70
C ASP A 541 24.02 -10.17 -16.74
N LYS A 542 24.21 -11.02 -15.72
CA LYS A 542 25.32 -11.98 -15.60
C LYS A 542 24.90 -13.42 -15.87
N ARG A 543 23.62 -13.67 -16.10
CA ARG A 543 23.13 -14.95 -16.59
C ARG A 543 23.76 -15.26 -17.96
N ASN A 544 23.94 -16.54 -18.25
CA ASN A 544 24.74 -17.06 -19.37
C ASN A 544 26.25 -16.76 -19.33
N LEU A 545 26.77 -16.05 -18.32
CA LEU A 545 28.22 -15.91 -18.16
C LEU A 545 28.81 -17.23 -17.63
N PRO A 546 29.70 -17.91 -18.40
CA PRO A 546 30.27 -19.17 -17.95
C PRO A 546 31.34 -18.95 -16.89
N VAL A 547 31.23 -19.68 -15.77
CA VAL A 547 32.24 -19.82 -14.73
C VAL A 547 32.76 -21.25 -14.70
N ALA A 548 34.00 -21.46 -14.24
CA ALA A 548 34.54 -22.79 -14.05
C ALA A 548 34.22 -23.24 -12.61
N LEU A 549 33.49 -24.36 -12.47
CA LEU A 549 33.17 -24.91 -11.16
C LEU A 549 34.44 -25.45 -10.48
N PRO A 550 34.61 -25.29 -9.15
CA PRO A 550 35.85 -25.58 -8.45
C PRO A 550 36.16 -27.07 -8.42
N VAL A 551 35.16 -27.95 -8.36
CA VAL A 551 35.36 -29.40 -8.22
C VAL A 551 35.52 -30.05 -9.59
N SER A 552 34.52 -29.92 -10.46
CA SER A 552 34.49 -30.57 -11.79
C SER A 552 35.34 -29.86 -12.85
N LYS A 553 35.67 -28.59 -12.64
CA LYS A 553 36.26 -27.68 -13.65
C LYS A 553 35.39 -27.48 -14.90
N ARG A 554 34.15 -27.99 -14.92
CA ARG A 554 33.21 -27.75 -16.02
C ARG A 554 32.86 -26.27 -16.10
N ARG A 555 32.61 -25.79 -17.32
CA ARG A 555 32.04 -24.46 -17.52
C ARG A 555 30.54 -24.53 -17.28
N PHE A 556 30.04 -23.72 -16.35
CA PHE A 556 28.65 -23.67 -15.97
C PHE A 556 28.14 -22.22 -16.00
N ALA A 557 26.88 -22.04 -16.36
CA ALA A 557 26.23 -20.74 -16.36
C ALA A 557 24.77 -20.88 -15.93
N VAL A 558 24.22 -19.86 -15.28
CA VAL A 558 22.79 -19.81 -14.93
C VAL A 558 21.98 -19.29 -16.13
N PRO A 559 21.01 -20.05 -16.66
CA PRO A 559 20.19 -19.60 -17.78
C PRO A 559 19.21 -18.47 -17.43
N PRO A 560 18.83 -17.61 -18.39
CA PRO A 560 17.93 -16.47 -18.18
C PRO A 560 16.50 -16.88 -17.82
N ASN A 561 16.08 -18.08 -18.18
CA ASN A 561 14.77 -18.69 -17.93
C ASN A 561 14.70 -19.48 -16.60
N VAL A 562 15.69 -19.37 -15.71
CA VAL A 562 15.64 -19.94 -14.35
C VAL A 562 15.19 -18.90 -13.33
N HIS A 563 14.19 -19.20 -12.53
CA HIS A 563 13.63 -18.32 -11.52
C HIS A 563 13.82 -18.89 -10.13
N ILE A 564 13.91 -18.02 -9.12
CA ILE A 564 13.99 -18.44 -7.71
C ILE A 564 12.98 -17.65 -6.88
N ILE A 565 12.11 -18.34 -6.15
CA ILE A 565 11.25 -17.75 -5.12
C ILE A 565 11.72 -18.29 -3.77
N GLY A 566 12.24 -17.42 -2.91
CA GLY A 566 12.53 -17.74 -1.52
C GLY A 566 11.39 -17.35 -0.60
N THR A 567 11.11 -18.11 0.45
CA THR A 567 10.28 -17.67 1.58
C THR A 567 11.17 -17.47 2.81
N MET A 568 10.86 -16.45 3.61
CA MET A 568 11.66 -16.08 4.78
C MET A 568 10.74 -15.67 5.94
N ASN A 569 10.86 -16.35 7.08
CA ASN A 569 10.28 -15.86 8.33
C ASN A 569 11.19 -14.80 8.94
N THR A 570 10.62 -13.64 9.30
CA THR A 570 11.38 -12.52 9.86
C THR A 570 11.52 -12.58 11.38
N ALA A 571 10.60 -13.25 12.09
CA ALA A 571 10.64 -13.43 13.55
C ALA A 571 11.75 -14.37 14.05
N ASP A 572 12.27 -15.25 13.18
CA ASP A 572 13.15 -16.33 13.61
C ASP A 572 14.59 -15.83 13.84
N ARG A 573 14.97 -15.77 15.13
CA ARG A 573 16.26 -15.25 15.61
C ARG A 573 17.41 -16.24 15.46
N SER A 574 17.14 -17.50 15.08
CA SER A 574 18.13 -18.58 15.02
C SER A 574 18.98 -18.60 13.73
N ILE A 575 18.93 -17.52 12.95
CA ILE A 575 19.21 -17.54 11.51
C ILE A 575 20.40 -16.64 11.14
N SER A 576 21.18 -17.09 10.15
CA SER A 576 22.24 -16.28 9.52
C SER A 576 21.68 -14.97 8.94
N HIS A 577 22.31 -13.84 9.25
CA HIS A 577 21.93 -12.57 8.65
C HIS A 577 22.16 -12.62 7.13
N LEU A 578 21.12 -12.32 6.35
CA LEU A 578 21.20 -12.15 4.91
C LEU A 578 22.17 -11.00 4.57
N ASP A 579 23.37 -11.36 4.09
CA ASP A 579 24.40 -10.41 3.68
C ASP A 579 23.90 -9.50 2.54
N ALA A 580 24.45 -8.28 2.48
CA ALA A 580 24.19 -7.26 1.47
C ALA A 580 24.34 -7.79 0.03
N ALA A 581 25.27 -8.73 -0.18
CA ALA A 581 25.46 -9.40 -1.47
C ALA A 581 24.19 -10.13 -1.93
N ILE A 582 23.56 -10.92 -1.05
CA ILE A 582 22.30 -11.60 -1.39
C ILE A 582 21.17 -10.57 -1.53
N ARG A 583 21.08 -9.60 -0.61
CA ARG A 583 20.02 -8.57 -0.65
C ARG A 583 19.97 -7.81 -1.98
N ARG A 584 21.12 -7.52 -2.61
CA ARG A 584 21.18 -6.85 -3.92
C ARG A 584 20.55 -7.68 -5.05
N ARG A 585 20.66 -9.01 -4.95
CA ARG A 585 20.37 -9.95 -6.03
C ARG A 585 18.91 -10.37 -6.03
N PHE A 586 18.25 -10.40 -4.88
CA PHE A 586 16.83 -10.73 -4.78
C PHE A 586 15.96 -9.46 -4.76
N ALA A 587 14.74 -9.55 -5.31
CA ALA A 587 13.66 -8.63 -4.94
C ALA A 587 13.11 -9.04 -3.57
N PHE A 588 12.75 -8.10 -2.71
CA PHE A 588 12.14 -8.39 -1.41
C PHE A 588 10.69 -7.91 -1.43
N LEU A 589 9.75 -8.82 -1.17
CA LEU A 589 8.33 -8.52 -1.08
C LEU A 589 7.86 -8.88 0.33
N SER A 590 7.27 -7.91 1.02
CA SER A 590 6.72 -8.10 2.36
C SER A 590 5.34 -8.75 2.27
N VAL A 591 5.11 -9.80 3.05
CA VAL A 591 3.82 -10.48 3.19
C VAL A 591 3.38 -10.35 4.64
N GLY A 592 2.42 -9.47 4.88
CA GLY A 592 1.94 -9.12 6.23
C GLY A 592 0.71 -9.91 6.67
N PRO A 593 0.31 -9.76 7.94
CA PRO A 593 -1.00 -10.19 8.44
C PRO A 593 -2.14 -9.60 7.61
N ASP A 594 -3.21 -10.37 7.41
CA ASP A 594 -4.39 -9.94 6.65
C ASP A 594 -5.65 -10.15 7.50
N PRO A 595 -6.18 -9.09 8.13
CA PRO A 595 -7.40 -9.19 8.93
C PRO A 595 -8.65 -9.57 8.12
N ASP A 596 -8.70 -9.24 6.82
CA ASP A 596 -9.84 -9.57 5.98
C ASP A 596 -9.93 -11.09 5.74
N ALA A 597 -8.79 -11.80 5.82
CA ALA A 597 -8.74 -13.26 5.68
C ALA A 597 -9.40 -14.02 6.84
N VAL A 598 -9.60 -13.38 8.01
CA VAL A 598 -10.19 -13.98 9.22
C VAL A 598 -11.53 -13.34 9.59
N SER A 599 -12.27 -12.84 8.59
CA SER A 599 -13.56 -12.20 8.82
C SER A 599 -14.60 -13.21 9.35
N GLY A 600 -15.18 -12.94 10.50
CA GLY A 600 -16.16 -13.83 11.14
C GLY A 600 -16.33 -13.51 12.61
N THR A 601 -17.22 -14.27 13.27
CA THR A 601 -17.46 -14.17 14.71
C THR A 601 -17.48 -15.54 15.35
N VAL A 602 -16.92 -15.65 16.55
CA VAL A 602 -17.01 -16.84 17.42
C VAL A 602 -17.64 -16.40 18.73
N GLY A 603 -18.86 -16.83 19.03
CA GLY A 603 -19.64 -16.26 20.11
C GLY A 603 -19.75 -14.72 19.97
N PRO A 604 -19.39 -13.92 20.98
CA PRO A 604 -19.35 -12.46 20.88
C PRO A 604 -18.06 -11.89 20.27
N LEU A 605 -17.05 -12.72 20.00
CA LEU A 605 -15.74 -12.28 19.52
C LEU A 605 -15.79 -11.99 18.01
N ASP A 606 -15.45 -10.77 17.61
CA ASP A 606 -15.13 -10.45 16.21
C ASP A 606 -13.66 -10.82 15.94
N LEU A 607 -13.45 -11.82 15.07
CA LEU A 607 -12.13 -12.40 14.83
C LEU A 607 -11.17 -11.43 14.14
N ALA A 608 -11.66 -10.63 13.20
CA ALA A 608 -10.83 -9.66 12.48
C ALA A 608 -10.39 -8.53 13.42
N ALA A 609 -11.30 -8.04 14.28
CA ALA A 609 -10.99 -7.06 15.30
C ALA A 609 -10.01 -7.59 16.34
N PHE A 610 -10.22 -8.82 16.83
CA PHE A 610 -9.31 -9.50 17.74
C PHE A 610 -7.90 -9.63 17.13
N PHE A 611 -7.82 -10.14 15.91
CA PHE A 611 -6.56 -10.35 15.21
C PHE A 611 -5.77 -9.06 14.99
N ASP A 612 -6.45 -7.97 14.59
CA ASP A 612 -5.84 -6.66 14.40
C ASP A 612 -5.38 -6.05 15.74
N ALA A 613 -6.20 -6.15 16.79
CA ALA A 613 -5.88 -5.66 18.12
C ALA A 613 -4.67 -6.41 18.74
N LEU A 614 -4.65 -7.74 18.62
CA LEU A 614 -3.53 -8.56 19.08
C LEU A 614 -2.24 -8.20 18.35
N ASN A 615 -2.26 -8.11 17.01
CA ASN A 615 -1.09 -7.71 16.22
C ASN A 615 -0.63 -6.28 16.53
N THR A 616 -1.55 -5.37 16.84
CA THR A 616 -1.22 -4.01 17.30
C THR A 616 -0.48 -4.03 18.64
N ARG A 617 -0.94 -4.82 19.61
CA ARG A 617 -0.25 -4.97 20.91
C ARG A 617 1.11 -5.63 20.76
N ILE A 618 1.21 -6.68 19.95
CA ILE A 618 2.47 -7.34 19.63
C ILE A 618 3.46 -6.33 19.04
N THR A 619 3.06 -5.56 18.03
CA THR A 619 3.93 -4.56 17.38
C THR A 619 4.40 -3.49 18.36
N ARG A 620 3.54 -3.10 19.30
CA ARG A 620 3.86 -2.09 20.33
C ARG A 620 4.90 -2.56 21.34
N HIS A 621 4.81 -3.81 21.77
CA HIS A 621 5.65 -4.35 22.86
C HIS A 621 6.86 -5.16 22.36
N LEU A 622 6.81 -5.64 21.11
CA LEU A 622 7.89 -6.30 20.39
C LEU A 622 8.27 -5.43 19.19
N ASP A 623 7.93 -5.87 17.98
CA ASP A 623 8.13 -5.16 16.72
C ASP A 623 7.21 -5.76 15.63
N ALA A 624 7.27 -5.21 14.41
CA ALA A 624 6.44 -5.64 13.29
C ALA A 624 6.79 -7.06 12.76
N ASP A 625 8.00 -7.56 13.00
CA ASP A 625 8.43 -8.87 12.51
C ASP A 625 7.87 -10.02 13.38
N HIS A 626 7.48 -9.73 14.62
CA HIS A 626 6.88 -10.69 15.56
C HIS A 626 5.34 -10.74 15.48
N GLN A 627 4.70 -10.06 14.53
CA GLN A 627 3.26 -10.21 14.32
C GLN A 627 2.86 -11.68 14.05
N ILE A 628 1.60 -12.02 14.28
CA ILE A 628 1.05 -13.32 13.93
C ILE A 628 0.26 -13.22 12.62
N GLY A 629 0.40 -14.22 11.76
CA GLY A 629 -0.35 -14.30 10.51
C GLY A 629 -1.73 -14.92 10.67
N HIS A 630 -2.59 -14.69 9.68
CA HIS A 630 -3.99 -15.10 9.70
C HIS A 630 -4.17 -16.63 9.73
N ALA A 631 -3.19 -17.42 9.29
CA ALA A 631 -3.29 -18.88 9.22
C ALA A 631 -3.62 -19.55 10.56
N TYR A 632 -3.21 -18.95 11.69
CA TYR A 632 -3.52 -19.46 13.04
C TYR A 632 -5.01 -19.42 13.39
N LEU A 633 -5.81 -18.61 12.67
CA LEU A 633 -7.25 -18.47 12.87
C LEU A 633 -8.03 -19.03 11.67
N LEU A 634 -7.39 -19.86 10.85
CA LEU A 634 -8.02 -20.57 9.74
C LEU A 634 -8.05 -22.08 10.03
N ARG A 635 -9.16 -22.71 9.69
CA ARG A 635 -9.30 -24.17 9.61
C ARG A 635 -9.70 -24.55 8.19
N ASP A 636 -8.92 -25.42 7.55
CA ASP A 636 -9.12 -25.84 6.16
C ASP A 636 -9.21 -24.67 5.16
N GLY A 637 -8.50 -23.56 5.45
CA GLY A 637 -8.46 -22.36 4.62
C GLY A 637 -9.67 -21.42 4.79
N VAL A 638 -10.53 -21.67 5.78
CA VAL A 638 -11.70 -20.85 6.12
C VAL A 638 -11.52 -20.31 7.55
N PRO A 639 -12.00 -19.10 7.88
CA PRO A 639 -11.99 -18.61 9.26
C PRO A 639 -12.66 -19.60 10.21
N ILE A 640 -12.05 -19.80 11.38
CA ILE A 640 -12.68 -20.57 12.46
C ILE A 640 -14.02 -19.93 12.85
N ASP A 641 -15.01 -20.74 13.20
CA ASP A 641 -16.36 -20.27 13.52
C ASP A 641 -16.96 -20.91 14.78
N THR A 642 -16.18 -21.73 15.49
CA THR A 642 -16.57 -22.38 16.75
C THR A 642 -15.67 -21.98 17.92
N GLU A 643 -16.23 -21.96 19.12
CA GLU A 643 -15.51 -21.68 20.36
C GLU A 643 -14.40 -22.73 20.62
N GLU A 644 -14.65 -24.00 20.28
CA GLU A 644 -13.66 -25.06 20.40
C GLU A 644 -12.44 -24.84 19.48
N ASP A 645 -12.67 -24.42 18.24
CA ASP A 645 -11.59 -24.12 17.29
C ASP A 645 -10.77 -22.91 17.75
N LEU A 646 -11.44 -21.89 18.26
CA LEU A 646 -10.79 -20.71 18.85
C LEU A 646 -9.94 -21.09 20.05
N ALA A 647 -10.46 -21.93 20.96
CA ALA A 647 -9.71 -22.38 22.11
C ALA A 647 -8.49 -23.22 21.72
N ALA A 648 -8.63 -24.10 20.74
CA ALA A 648 -7.52 -24.88 20.22
C ALA A 648 -6.44 -24.00 19.59
N ALA A 649 -6.82 -23.10 18.68
CA ALA A 649 -5.91 -22.15 18.03
C ALA A 649 -5.19 -21.27 19.07
N PHE A 650 -5.93 -20.72 20.04
CA PHE A 650 -5.38 -19.81 21.02
C PHE A 650 -4.40 -20.50 21.98
N HIS A 651 -4.78 -21.62 22.58
CA HIS A 651 -3.97 -22.30 23.58
C HIS A 651 -2.83 -23.15 23.01
N HIS A 652 -2.99 -23.72 21.82
CA HIS A 652 -2.00 -24.64 21.26
C HIS A 652 -1.07 -24.00 20.24
N GLU A 653 -1.45 -22.85 19.67
CA GLU A 653 -0.64 -22.21 18.62
C GLU A 653 -0.27 -20.76 18.96
N VAL A 654 -1.25 -19.91 19.31
CA VAL A 654 -1.00 -18.48 19.58
C VAL A 654 -0.20 -18.28 20.86
N ILE A 655 -0.63 -18.87 21.99
CA ILE A 655 0.06 -18.74 23.27
C ILE A 655 1.51 -19.26 23.19
N PRO A 656 1.77 -20.50 22.74
CA PRO A 656 3.15 -21.01 22.70
C PRO A 656 4.07 -20.17 21.82
N LEU A 657 3.55 -19.63 20.71
CA LEU A 657 4.30 -18.72 19.85
C LEU A 657 4.67 -17.43 20.58
N LEU A 658 3.70 -16.82 21.29
CA LEU A 658 3.94 -15.59 22.04
C LEU A 658 4.86 -15.81 23.25
N GLU A 659 4.78 -16.97 23.90
CA GLU A 659 5.73 -17.36 24.96
C GLU A 659 7.17 -17.39 24.43
N ASP A 660 7.37 -17.96 23.24
CA ASP A 660 8.68 -18.03 22.59
C ASP A 660 9.17 -16.64 22.16
N TYR A 661 8.29 -15.80 21.62
CA TYR A 661 8.60 -14.39 21.30
C TYR A 661 8.97 -13.57 22.54
N CYS A 662 8.29 -13.82 23.65
CA CYS A 662 8.58 -13.18 24.92
C CYS A 662 9.81 -13.76 25.62
N LEU A 663 10.42 -14.83 25.07
CA LEU A 663 11.58 -15.55 25.65
C LEU A 663 11.35 -15.91 27.14
N GLY A 664 10.12 -16.33 27.47
CA GLY A 664 9.72 -16.68 28.83
C GLY A 664 9.50 -15.49 29.78
N ARG A 665 9.43 -14.25 29.30
CA ARG A 665 9.14 -13.07 30.14
C ARG A 665 7.64 -12.92 30.37
N ALA A 666 7.18 -13.37 31.54
CA ALA A 666 5.77 -13.30 31.98
C ALA A 666 5.16 -11.90 31.86
N GLU A 667 5.90 -10.87 32.32
CA GLU A 667 5.50 -9.45 32.24
C GLU A 667 5.18 -8.97 30.81
N LEU A 668 5.92 -9.46 29.81
CA LEU A 668 5.79 -9.04 28.43
C LEU A 668 4.62 -9.76 27.77
N LEU A 669 4.45 -11.04 28.09
CA LEU A 669 3.30 -11.84 27.67
C LEU A 669 2.00 -11.26 28.26
N HIS A 670 2.02 -10.84 29.53
CA HIS A 670 0.88 -10.19 30.19
C HIS A 670 0.56 -8.82 29.56
N ARG A 671 1.55 -8.02 29.15
CA ARG A 671 1.27 -6.78 28.39
C ARG A 671 0.57 -7.03 27.05
N ILE A 672 0.86 -8.16 26.40
CA ILE A 672 0.24 -8.52 25.12
C ILE A 672 -1.16 -9.10 25.33
N LEU A 673 -1.28 -10.11 26.20
CA LEU A 673 -2.51 -10.91 26.39
C LEU A 673 -3.43 -10.42 27.52
N GLY A 674 -2.99 -9.43 28.30
CA GLY A 674 -3.77 -8.85 29.39
C GLY A 674 -4.22 -9.89 30.41
N GLY A 675 -5.50 -9.83 30.78
CA GLY A 675 -6.08 -10.69 31.82
C GLY A 675 -6.14 -12.18 31.47
N LEU A 676 -5.75 -12.59 30.26
CA LEU A 676 -5.77 -14.00 29.83
C LEU A 676 -4.59 -14.82 30.36
N VAL A 677 -3.56 -14.16 30.88
CA VAL A 677 -2.39 -14.79 31.48
C VAL A 677 -2.11 -14.20 32.86
N ASP A 678 -1.64 -15.05 33.77
CA ASP A 678 -1.22 -14.63 35.10
C ASP A 678 0.00 -13.68 35.02
N ALA A 679 -0.05 -12.54 35.71
CA ALA A 679 0.96 -11.49 35.59
C ALA A 679 2.35 -11.92 36.10
N ASP A 680 2.40 -12.78 37.12
CA ASP A 680 3.65 -13.20 37.75
C ASP A 680 4.27 -14.42 37.05
N SER A 681 3.43 -15.39 36.67
CA SER A 681 3.89 -16.67 36.11
C SER A 681 3.81 -16.74 34.59
N GLY A 682 3.08 -15.82 33.94
CA GLY A 682 2.82 -15.84 32.49
C GLY A 682 1.92 -16.98 32.04
N ARG A 683 1.38 -17.78 32.98
CA ARG A 683 0.60 -18.97 32.65
C ARG A 683 -0.78 -18.57 32.12
N PRO A 684 -1.25 -19.20 31.04
CA PRO A 684 -2.62 -19.02 30.56
C PRO A 684 -3.64 -19.40 31.64
N LEU A 685 -4.66 -18.57 31.81
CA LEU A 685 -5.80 -18.92 32.65
C LEU A 685 -6.59 -20.06 32.00
N LEU A 686 -6.98 -21.05 32.80
CA LEU A 686 -7.82 -22.15 32.36
C LEU A 686 -9.27 -21.69 32.30
N MET A 687 -9.86 -21.72 31.10
CA MET A 687 -11.21 -21.25 30.83
C MET A 687 -11.95 -22.28 29.95
N SER A 688 -13.28 -22.31 29.99
CA SER A 688 -14.03 -23.07 28.99
C SER A 688 -13.90 -22.38 27.62
N PRO A 689 -14.11 -23.09 26.50
CA PRO A 689 -14.09 -22.47 25.17
C PRO A 689 -15.01 -21.26 25.04
N GLN A 690 -16.20 -21.33 25.66
CA GLN A 690 -17.16 -20.24 25.66
C GLN A 690 -16.68 -19.05 26.50
N ASP A 691 -16.18 -19.30 27.71
CA ASP A 691 -15.63 -18.24 28.57
C ASP A 691 -14.39 -17.57 27.92
N LEU A 692 -13.61 -18.32 27.14
CA LEU A 692 -12.47 -17.78 26.40
C LEU A 692 -12.92 -16.82 25.30
N ALA A 693 -13.95 -17.16 24.51
CA ALA A 693 -14.48 -16.26 23.50
C ALA A 693 -14.98 -14.95 24.12
N ASP A 694 -15.69 -15.05 25.26
CA ASP A 694 -16.17 -13.89 26.03
C ASP A 694 -15.01 -13.06 26.60
N ALA A 695 -13.97 -13.72 27.13
CA ALA A 695 -12.79 -13.06 27.70
C ALA A 695 -11.95 -12.36 26.64
N LEU A 696 -11.72 -13.01 25.49
CA LEU A 696 -11.06 -12.41 24.34
C LEU A 696 -11.87 -11.23 23.81
N ALA A 697 -13.20 -11.37 23.75
CA ALA A 697 -14.07 -10.29 23.29
C ALA A 697 -13.97 -9.10 24.25
N THR A 698 -13.95 -9.37 25.55
CA THR A 698 -13.78 -8.35 26.59
C THR A 698 -12.41 -7.65 26.46
N GLU A 699 -11.33 -8.42 26.38
CA GLU A 699 -9.96 -7.90 26.40
C GLU A 699 -9.58 -7.15 25.10
N PHE A 700 -10.04 -7.62 23.94
CA PHE A 700 -9.57 -7.13 22.65
C PHE A 700 -10.62 -6.39 21.82
N THR A 701 -11.91 -6.64 22.03
CA THR A 701 -12.97 -6.09 21.18
C THR A 701 -13.97 -5.16 21.89
N SER A 702 -14.08 -5.24 23.22
CA SER A 702 -15.12 -4.52 23.99
C SER A 702 -14.75 -3.08 24.39
N GLY A 703 -13.61 -2.58 23.93
CA GLY A 703 -13.16 -1.22 24.23
C GLY A 703 -12.71 -1.00 25.68
N VAL A 704 -12.66 -2.05 26.52
CA VAL A 704 -11.99 -2.00 27.82
C VAL A 704 -10.50 -1.89 27.57
N THR A 705 -9.91 -0.80 28.05
CA THR A 705 -8.48 -0.60 28.02
C THR A 705 -7.78 -1.70 28.81
N GLY A 706 -6.85 -2.42 28.16
CA GLY A 706 -5.97 -3.37 28.83
C GLY A 706 -5.15 -2.73 29.97
N PRO A 707 -4.33 -3.50 30.69
CA PRO A 707 -3.69 -3.09 31.95
C PRO A 707 -2.78 -1.84 31.89
N ASP A 708 -2.50 -1.31 30.71
CA ASP A 708 -1.63 -0.15 30.46
C ASP A 708 -2.38 1.11 29.93
N ALA A 709 -3.67 1.33 30.26
CA ALA A 709 -4.29 2.65 30.08
C ALA A 709 -3.96 3.65 31.20
#